data_AF-A0A815TYD0-F1
#
_entry.id   AF-A0A815TYD0-F1
#
_cell.length_a   1.000
_cell.length_b   1.000
_cell.length_c   1.000
_cell.angle_alpha   90.00
_cell.angle_beta   90.00
_cell.angle_gamma   90.00
#
_symmetry.space_group_name_H-M   'P 1'
#
loop_
_entity.id
_entity.type
_entity.pdbx_description
1 polymer ?
#
loop_
_entity_poly.entity_id
_entity_poly.type
_entity_poly.pdbx_seq_one_letter_code
_entity_poly.pdbx_strand_id
1 'polypeptide(L)'
;MSYRSDYTRDRRNALTDTSLASVRGNRFCQTQNYHQLAERIRELEKEIVPDLRFTHVSSAYSPYSALTPCSYISSGCMSNYSRPHNLISPNSFIPQQRFDLSSRVLERAHHIPERFWTDWQQKRMQHRIDELESIKRNLTNTNENNSATINRRKSLLLLHDMQSHINSSDSMAFTTPISSSIDNETSSSSSDDYNLFNFNQRSIDSNTSEPITPISPLGKFQAKLDRSNNSTTANWDKSSLPDTIQTFDEYKSLYALSINDPNHFWKMAAERLDWYQVPTKIKNTEFDCRSSRGVEIKWYEDGIINVCYNCLDRHIEKDPKAANEVAIIFEPDTPTEVRHHITYAELLREVKKFANVLKKHGIKKGDVVTIYMPMVVETCIALLACARIGAIHSVVFGGFSSNSVAERISDCQSIAVITSDFGVRGGKCTPLKSKIDQALTMEQCKTVKTVLVFRRNQGILPLQDDCAEQRNSLQWTDGTDFWVHEELEKVDDNCEPEPMNAEDPLFILYTSGSTGKPKGILHTTGGYLTYASLTFKYTFAYQPGEIYMCTADVGWITGHSYVLYGPLSNRATTVVFEGIPTYPDVSRFWNIIDKHQINIFYTAPTAIRSLMGHDDSFVTRTSRKSLRLLGTVGEPINPEAWRWYYTVVGNSQCSIVDTWWQTETGGFMITPLPNVWPLEPGSATLPFFGIQTQLLSKDTKQPMQPPAEGALCIRDSWPGQARSLYRNHKRFVEVYFEPYPGYYFSGDGCEIKENGYHWITGRVDDVLVISGHNIGTAEVESALVQHHDVAEAAVVGYPDVIKTQGMYCFVTLKDNVAESDALRKELIKTVRDRIGAHVFPDIIHFAPNLPKTRSGKIMRRILRKIVEPDILNLGDTSTLNDPSVVQELIEKSPRTRRS
;
A
#
# COMPACT_ATOMS: atom_id res chain seq x y z
N MET A 1 34.13 12.17 63.36
CA MET A 1 35.22 11.39 63.98
C MET A 1 35.47 10.19 63.08
N SER A 2 36.65 9.83 62.56
CA SER A 2 38.01 10.35 62.71
C SER A 2 38.90 9.57 61.72
N TYR A 3 39.83 10.28 61.03
CA TYR A 3 41.18 9.87 60.55
C TYR A 3 41.34 8.77 59.46
N ARG A 4 41.94 8.98 58.26
CA ARG A 4 43.35 9.35 57.86
C ARG A 4 44.40 8.39 58.50
N SER A 5 45.42 7.84 57.84
CA SER A 5 46.19 8.18 56.63
C SER A 5 47.23 7.09 56.30
N ASP A 6 47.61 7.02 55.02
CA ASP A 6 48.96 6.84 54.42
C ASP A 6 49.91 5.69 54.80
N TYR A 7 50.50 5.07 53.75
CA TYR A 7 51.96 4.87 53.63
C TYR A 7 52.38 4.68 52.15
N THR A 8 52.94 5.75 51.54
CA THR A 8 54.21 5.90 50.75
C THR A 8 54.63 4.85 49.66
N ARG A 9 55.39 5.08 48.58
CA ARG A 9 56.31 6.17 48.13
C ARG A 9 56.86 5.87 46.70
N ASP A 10 57.11 6.95 45.95
CA ASP A 10 58.27 7.26 45.09
C ASP A 10 58.57 6.64 43.69
N ARG A 11 58.96 7.57 42.78
CA ARG A 11 59.77 7.47 41.52
C ARG A 11 59.02 7.03 40.24
N ARG A 12 58.97 7.75 39.10
CA ARG A 12 59.80 8.81 38.48
C ARG A 12 58.93 9.62 37.48
N ASN A 13 58.99 10.95 37.56
CA ASN A 13 58.74 11.85 36.43
C ASN A 13 60.10 12.27 35.85
N ALA A 14 60.31 12.02 34.56
CA ALA A 14 61.18 12.73 33.62
C ALA A 14 61.51 11.79 32.46
N LEU A 15 60.79 11.93 31.34
CA LEU A 15 61.28 11.84 29.95
C LEU A 15 60.08 11.71 28.99
N THR A 16 60.16 12.45 27.89
CA THR A 16 59.32 12.42 26.67
C THR A 16 58.04 13.27 26.64
N ASP A 17 58.24 14.57 26.84
CA ASP A 17 57.43 15.60 26.19
C ASP A 17 58.19 16.05 24.92
N THR A 18 58.09 15.27 23.84
CA THR A 18 58.56 15.58 22.46
C THR A 18 58.29 14.41 21.50
N SER A 19 57.01 14.15 21.17
CA SER A 19 56.67 13.35 19.96
C SER A 19 55.22 13.50 19.49
N LEU A 20 54.33 14.16 20.24
CA LEU A 20 52.92 14.30 19.85
C LEU A 20 52.57 15.60 19.09
N ALA A 21 53.52 16.53 18.97
CA ALA A 21 53.32 17.79 18.21
C ALA A 21 53.64 17.67 16.70
N SER A 22 54.49 16.73 16.26
CA SER A 22 54.86 16.60 14.83
C SER A 22 53.88 15.78 14.00
N VAL A 23 53.09 14.89 14.63
CA VAL A 23 52.08 14.07 13.94
C VAL A 23 50.75 14.82 13.77
N ARG A 24 50.45 15.80 14.63
CA ARG A 24 49.30 16.70 14.47
C ARG A 24 49.54 17.83 13.46
N GLY A 25 50.79 18.28 13.28
CA GLY A 25 51.15 19.29 12.28
C GLY A 25 51.01 18.82 10.82
N ASN A 26 51.39 17.57 10.51
CA ASN A 26 51.36 17.06 9.14
C ASN A 26 49.97 16.60 8.65
N ARG A 27 49.05 16.21 9.55
CA ARG A 27 47.66 15.88 9.18
C ARG A 27 46.80 17.12 8.92
N PHE A 28 47.11 18.25 9.56
CA PHE A 28 46.40 19.53 9.35
C PHE A 28 46.76 20.20 8.01
N CYS A 29 48.02 20.10 7.54
CA CYS A 29 48.43 20.67 6.24
C CYS A 29 47.84 19.93 5.02
N GLN A 30 47.64 18.61 5.07
CA GLN A 30 47.14 17.85 3.91
C GLN A 30 45.62 17.93 3.73
N THR A 31 44.87 18.09 4.83
CA THR A 31 43.41 18.28 4.80
C THR A 31 43.01 19.69 4.37
N GLN A 32 43.82 20.72 4.66
CA GLN A 32 43.62 22.08 4.13
C GLN A 32 43.75 22.16 2.60
N ASN A 33 44.72 21.45 2.02
CA ASN A 33 44.99 21.52 0.57
C ASN A 33 43.85 20.89 -0.27
N TYR A 34 43.23 19.82 0.23
CA TYR A 34 42.13 19.14 -0.46
C TYR A 34 40.83 19.94 -0.44
N HIS A 35 40.55 20.62 0.68
CA HIS A 35 39.37 21.46 0.83
C HIS A 35 39.47 22.74 -0.02
N GLN A 36 40.68 23.29 -0.17
CA GLN A 36 40.94 24.44 -1.06
C GLN A 36 40.76 24.10 -2.54
N LEU A 37 41.22 22.93 -2.99
CA LEU A 37 41.00 22.46 -4.36
C LEU A 37 39.51 22.21 -4.66
N ALA A 38 38.77 21.63 -3.72
CA ALA A 38 37.33 21.39 -3.86
C ALA A 38 36.52 22.70 -3.94
N GLU A 39 36.86 23.69 -3.10
CA GLU A 39 36.24 25.02 -3.13
C GLU A 39 36.54 25.74 -4.45
N ARG A 40 37.78 25.67 -4.93
CA ARG A 40 38.19 26.30 -6.20
C ARG A 40 37.46 25.72 -7.42
N ILE A 41 37.23 24.41 -7.44
CA ILE A 41 36.41 23.76 -8.48
C ILE A 41 34.98 24.31 -8.47
N ARG A 42 34.35 24.44 -7.29
CA ARG A 42 32.98 24.98 -7.17
C ARG A 42 32.89 26.45 -7.60
N GLU A 43 33.90 27.25 -7.29
CA GLU A 43 33.96 28.65 -7.74
C GLU A 43 34.03 28.74 -9.26
N LEU A 44 34.92 27.98 -9.89
CA LEU A 44 35.07 27.98 -11.35
C LEU A 44 33.82 27.44 -12.06
N GLU A 45 33.15 26.42 -11.51
CA GLU A 45 31.89 25.91 -12.05
C GLU A 45 30.75 26.94 -11.98
N LYS A 46 30.66 27.71 -10.89
CA LYS A 46 29.69 28.82 -10.74
C LYS A 46 29.98 29.97 -11.70
N GLU A 47 31.25 30.30 -11.94
CA GLU A 47 31.64 31.35 -12.88
C GLU A 47 31.36 30.98 -14.34
N ILE A 48 31.42 29.68 -14.69
CA ILE A 48 31.18 29.19 -16.05
C ILE A 48 29.68 29.08 -16.36
N VAL A 49 28.84 28.71 -15.38
CA VAL A 49 27.38 28.54 -15.52
C VAL A 49 26.61 29.04 -14.27
N PRO A 50 26.05 30.27 -14.27
CA PRO A 50 25.46 30.86 -13.07
C PRO A 50 24.14 30.24 -12.56
N ASP A 51 23.36 29.55 -13.41
CA ASP A 51 21.94 29.22 -13.12
C ASP A 51 21.58 27.73 -13.01
N LEU A 52 22.53 26.83 -12.73
CA LEU A 52 22.23 25.41 -12.47
C LEU A 52 22.21 25.08 -10.96
N ARG A 53 21.00 24.81 -10.42
CA ARG A 53 20.83 24.15 -9.11
C ARG A 53 21.21 22.67 -9.25
N PHE A 54 22.41 22.31 -8.82
CA PHE A 54 22.77 20.90 -8.63
C PHE A 54 22.13 20.36 -7.34
N THR A 55 21.30 19.33 -7.49
CA THR A 55 20.96 18.39 -6.41
C THR A 55 22.22 17.64 -5.99
N HIS A 56 22.51 17.66 -4.68
CA HIS A 56 23.63 17.02 -3.99
C HIS A 56 24.29 15.81 -4.68
N VAL A 57 25.54 15.98 -5.10
CA VAL A 57 26.54 14.90 -5.12
C VAL A 57 27.46 15.12 -3.91
N SER A 58 27.10 14.55 -2.76
CA SER A 58 27.97 14.57 -1.57
C SER A 58 28.21 13.18 -0.97
N SER A 59 28.21 12.12 -1.80
CA SER A 59 28.47 10.75 -1.33
C SER A 59 29.66 10.04 -1.99
N ALA A 60 30.41 10.67 -2.89
CA ALA A 60 31.57 10.01 -3.53
C ALA A 60 32.94 10.28 -2.86
N TYR A 61 33.00 11.07 -1.79
CA TYR A 61 34.26 11.40 -1.10
C TYR A 61 34.08 11.49 0.42
N SER A 62 33.69 10.38 1.04
CA SER A 62 33.70 10.19 2.50
C SER A 62 34.69 9.07 2.88
N PRO A 63 35.45 9.16 3.99
CA PRO A 63 36.58 8.24 4.27
C PRO A 63 36.23 6.81 4.73
N TYR A 64 34.96 6.40 4.74
CA TYR A 64 34.53 5.21 5.51
C TYR A 64 34.12 3.97 4.71
N SER A 65 34.34 3.91 3.39
CA SER A 65 33.90 2.77 2.55
C SER A 65 35.05 1.93 1.97
N ALA A 66 36.00 1.46 2.80
CA ALA A 66 37.06 0.56 2.35
C ALA A 66 37.42 -0.51 3.39
N LEU A 67 36.52 -1.46 3.63
CA LEU A 67 36.84 -2.73 4.28
C LEU A 67 35.97 -3.86 3.72
N THR A 68 36.35 -4.46 2.59
CA THR A 68 36.68 -5.90 2.47
C THR A 68 37.04 -6.30 1.03
N PRO A 69 37.90 -7.32 0.84
CA PRO A 69 38.68 -7.52 -0.37
C PRO A 69 38.10 -8.59 -1.32
N CYS A 70 38.21 -8.33 -2.62
CA CYS A 70 38.16 -9.34 -3.67
C CYS A 70 39.51 -10.06 -3.77
N SER A 71 39.50 -11.38 -3.92
CA SER A 71 40.65 -12.15 -4.41
C SER A 71 40.21 -13.34 -5.27
N TYR A 72 40.42 -13.22 -6.58
CA TYR A 72 40.94 -14.28 -7.46
C TYR A 72 42.41 -13.89 -7.70
N ILE A 73 43.43 -14.76 -7.79
CA ILE A 73 43.64 -15.89 -8.71
C ILE A 73 44.78 -16.79 -8.13
N SER A 74 44.66 -18.11 -8.24
CA SER A 74 45.80 -18.95 -8.67
C SER A 74 45.31 -20.25 -9.34
N SER A 75 45.74 -20.42 -10.58
CA SER A 75 45.56 -21.53 -11.50
C SER A 75 46.26 -22.84 -11.09
N GLY A 76 45.70 -24.00 -11.48
CA GLY A 76 46.52 -25.14 -11.93
C GLY A 76 46.10 -26.56 -11.50
N CYS A 77 45.58 -27.32 -12.48
CA CYS A 77 45.75 -28.77 -12.71
C CYS A 77 45.01 -29.86 -11.89
N MET A 78 44.52 -30.84 -12.69
CA MET A 78 44.16 -32.25 -12.41
C MET A 78 42.86 -32.51 -11.64
N SER A 79 41.75 -32.87 -12.30
CA SER A 79 41.37 -34.14 -12.97
C SER A 79 40.53 -35.07 -12.08
N ASN A 80 39.40 -35.49 -12.66
CA ASN A 80 38.80 -36.83 -12.56
C ASN A 80 37.92 -37.28 -11.36
N TYR A 81 36.68 -37.63 -11.75
CA TYR A 81 35.80 -38.71 -11.26
C TYR A 81 34.84 -38.51 -10.06
N SER A 82 33.54 -38.47 -10.42
CA SER A 82 32.44 -39.37 -9.98
C SER A 82 31.95 -39.41 -8.52
N ARG A 83 30.63 -39.15 -8.38
CA ARG A 83 29.69 -39.51 -7.29
C ARG A 83 29.63 -41.04 -7.02
N PRO A 84 28.74 -41.64 -6.15
CA PRO A 84 27.76 -41.11 -5.15
C PRO A 84 27.68 -41.91 -3.80
N HIS A 85 26.65 -41.56 -2.97
CA HIS A 85 25.84 -42.39 -2.04
C HIS A 85 26.00 -42.17 -0.51
N ASN A 86 24.92 -41.69 0.16
CA ASN A 86 23.97 -42.42 1.07
C ASN A 86 24.58 -42.64 2.48
N LEU A 87 23.96 -42.57 3.67
CA LEU A 87 22.59 -42.63 4.19
C LEU A 87 22.70 -42.38 5.74
N ILE A 88 21.62 -41.91 6.39
CA ILE A 88 21.16 -42.23 7.77
C ILE A 88 21.89 -41.64 9.02
N SER A 89 21.07 -41.11 9.94
CA SER A 89 21.30 -40.63 11.34
C SER A 89 21.43 -41.80 12.37
N PRO A 90 21.35 -41.67 13.73
CA PRO A 90 21.46 -40.54 14.69
C PRO A 90 22.34 -40.83 15.95
N ASN A 91 22.43 -39.82 16.84
CA ASN A 91 22.61 -39.86 18.31
C ASN A 91 23.96 -40.20 19.01
N SER A 92 24.44 -39.18 19.76
CA SER A 92 24.78 -39.17 21.20
C SER A 92 26.25 -39.13 21.70
N PHE A 93 26.59 -37.96 22.27
CA PHE A 93 27.15 -37.68 23.61
C PHE A 93 28.65 -37.93 23.98
N ILE A 94 29.39 -36.79 24.04
CA ILE A 94 30.45 -36.27 24.98
C ILE A 94 31.83 -36.99 25.16
N PRO A 95 32.84 -36.42 25.89
CA PRO A 95 33.61 -35.15 25.80
C PRO A 95 35.13 -35.38 25.61
N GLN A 96 35.93 -34.36 25.23
CA GLN A 96 37.18 -34.00 25.95
C GLN A 96 37.86 -32.70 25.47
N GLN A 97 38.45 -32.03 26.46
CA GLN A 97 39.08 -30.70 26.49
C GLN A 97 40.40 -30.59 25.72
N ARG A 98 40.78 -29.36 25.31
CA ARG A 98 42.10 -28.77 25.60
C ARG A 98 42.15 -27.26 25.36
N PHE A 99 42.75 -26.56 26.32
CA PHE A 99 43.03 -25.12 26.38
C PHE A 99 44.27 -24.73 25.54
N ASP A 100 44.10 -23.66 24.76
CA ASP A 100 44.86 -22.39 24.69
C ASP A 100 46.36 -22.30 24.28
N LEU A 101 46.63 -21.14 23.64
CA LEU A 101 47.87 -20.40 23.39
C LEU A 101 48.69 -20.69 22.10
N SER A 102 48.49 -19.83 21.08
CA SER A 102 49.59 -19.04 20.50
C SER A 102 49.11 -17.93 19.56
N SER A 103 48.59 -16.86 20.17
CA SER A 103 48.78 -15.50 19.69
C SER A 103 50.28 -15.17 19.66
N ARG A 104 50.97 -15.32 18.50
CA ARG A 104 52.28 -14.67 18.22
C ARG A 104 52.88 -14.78 16.80
N VAL A 105 52.14 -15.13 15.75
CA VAL A 105 52.73 -15.21 14.38
C VAL A 105 52.07 -14.28 13.34
N LEU A 106 50.99 -13.56 13.68
CA LEU A 106 50.32 -12.63 12.75
C LEU A 106 50.71 -11.16 12.92
N GLU A 107 52.01 -10.85 13.11
CA GLU A 107 52.47 -9.48 13.37
C GLU A 107 53.51 -8.92 12.39
N ARG A 108 53.67 -9.47 11.17
CA ARG A 108 54.69 -8.95 10.23
C ARG A 108 54.33 -8.85 8.73
N ALA A 109 53.10 -8.49 8.37
CA ALA A 109 52.79 -8.18 6.97
C ALA A 109 51.76 -7.05 6.78
N HIS A 110 52.02 -5.87 7.35
CA HIS A 110 51.39 -4.62 6.89
C HIS A 110 52.44 -3.53 6.89
N HIS A 111 52.89 -3.07 5.72
CA HIS A 111 53.36 -1.69 5.47
C HIS A 111 53.59 -1.47 3.96
N ILE A 112 52.57 -0.96 3.27
CA ILE A 112 52.73 -0.06 2.12
C ILE A 112 52.16 1.29 2.58
N PRO A 113 52.89 2.42 2.54
CA PRO A 113 52.46 3.66 3.21
C PRO A 113 51.34 4.41 2.47
N GLU A 114 50.40 4.99 3.22
CA GLU A 114 49.26 5.83 2.78
C GLU A 114 49.63 7.05 1.89
N ARG A 115 50.91 7.42 1.76
CA ARG A 115 51.36 8.59 0.99
C ARG A 115 51.02 8.55 -0.51
N PHE A 116 50.88 7.36 -1.10
CA PHE A 116 50.64 7.23 -2.54
C PHE A 116 49.19 7.52 -2.96
N TRP A 117 48.22 7.36 -2.04
CA TRP A 117 46.80 7.48 -2.36
C TRP A 117 46.28 8.91 -2.32
N THR A 118 46.85 9.77 -1.46
CA THR A 118 46.47 11.20 -1.35
C THR A 118 47.01 12.05 -2.51
N ASP A 119 48.22 11.74 -3.01
CA ASP A 119 48.87 12.47 -4.11
C ASP A 119 48.14 12.26 -5.45
N TRP A 120 47.66 11.05 -5.72
CA TRP A 120 46.94 10.74 -6.95
C TRP A 120 45.60 11.49 -7.03
N GLN A 121 44.88 11.59 -5.91
CA GLN A 121 43.62 12.29 -5.85
C GLN A 121 43.78 13.81 -5.96
N GLN A 122 44.80 14.40 -5.31
CA GLN A 122 45.10 15.82 -5.46
C GLN A 122 45.49 16.19 -6.89
N LYS A 123 46.28 15.35 -7.58
CA LYS A 123 46.61 15.55 -9.00
C LYS A 123 45.38 15.52 -9.91
N ARG A 124 44.39 14.67 -9.62
CA ARG A 124 43.13 14.61 -10.38
C ARG A 124 42.26 15.85 -10.17
N MET A 125 42.22 16.40 -8.96
CA MET A 125 41.49 17.64 -8.68
C MET A 125 42.19 18.84 -9.30
N GLN A 126 43.53 18.89 -9.28
CA GLN A 126 44.29 19.93 -9.97
C GLN A 126 44.08 19.87 -11.49
N HIS A 127 44.09 18.68 -12.09
CA HIS A 127 43.76 18.51 -13.52
C HIS A 127 42.35 19.04 -13.85
N ARG A 128 41.38 18.83 -12.97
CA ARG A 128 40.03 19.36 -13.14
C ARG A 128 39.97 20.89 -13.04
N ILE A 129 40.77 21.50 -12.16
CA ILE A 129 40.90 22.96 -12.08
C ILE A 129 41.50 23.50 -13.38
N ASP A 130 42.56 22.88 -13.88
CA ASP A 130 43.24 23.31 -15.11
C ASP A 130 42.31 23.21 -16.34
N GLU A 131 41.48 22.16 -16.42
CA GLU A 131 40.40 22.03 -17.42
C GLU A 131 39.38 23.17 -17.33
N LEU A 132 38.86 23.44 -16.12
CA LEU A 132 37.84 24.47 -15.91
C LEU A 132 38.40 25.87 -16.19
N GLU A 133 39.66 26.14 -15.83
CA GLU A 133 40.33 27.40 -16.16
C GLU A 133 40.65 27.53 -17.66
N SER A 134 40.88 26.42 -18.36
CA SER A 134 40.99 26.39 -19.83
C SER A 134 39.65 26.72 -20.50
N ILE A 135 38.56 26.12 -20.03
CA ILE A 135 37.19 26.40 -20.49
C ILE A 135 36.82 27.86 -20.23
N LYS A 136 37.09 28.37 -19.02
CA LYS A 136 36.88 29.77 -18.66
C LYS A 136 37.63 30.72 -19.60
N ARG A 137 38.91 30.46 -19.88
CA ARG A 137 39.72 31.26 -20.81
C ARG A 137 39.16 31.27 -22.24
N ASN A 138 38.72 30.11 -22.73
CA ASN A 138 38.12 29.98 -24.06
C ASN A 138 36.77 30.70 -24.17
N LEU A 139 36.03 30.83 -23.07
CA LEU A 139 34.77 31.59 -23.03
C LEU A 139 34.96 33.11 -22.93
N THR A 140 36.06 33.58 -22.36
CA THR A 140 36.41 35.02 -22.31
C THR A 140 37.01 35.57 -23.62
N ASN A 141 37.52 34.73 -24.52
CA ASN A 141 38.14 35.17 -25.79
C ASN A 141 37.15 35.30 -26.97
N THR A 142 35.87 35.00 -26.78
CA THR A 142 34.83 35.18 -27.81
C THR A 142 34.13 36.53 -27.65
N ASN A 143 34.66 37.57 -28.29
CA ASN A 143 34.00 38.87 -28.45
C ASN A 143 33.14 38.88 -29.72
N GLU A 144 31.94 38.27 -29.68
CA GLU A 144 30.90 38.51 -30.71
C GLU A 144 29.48 38.50 -30.12
N ASN A 145 28.71 39.53 -30.43
CA ASN A 145 27.38 39.82 -29.92
C ASN A 145 26.30 38.89 -30.52
N ASN A 146 25.97 37.78 -29.85
CA ASN A 146 24.60 37.20 -29.87
C ASN A 146 24.38 36.13 -28.80
N SER A 147 23.46 36.38 -27.86
CA SER A 147 23.27 35.60 -26.61
C SER A 147 22.68 34.18 -26.80
N ALA A 148 21.90 33.93 -27.86
CA ALA A 148 21.26 32.62 -28.07
C ALA A 148 22.21 31.52 -28.60
N THR A 149 23.27 31.90 -29.31
CA THR A 149 24.23 30.95 -29.91
C THR A 149 25.29 30.48 -28.90
N ILE A 150 25.52 31.25 -27.83
CA ILE A 150 26.51 30.96 -26.79
C ILE A 150 26.08 29.79 -25.89
N ASN A 151 24.81 29.75 -25.47
CA ASN A 151 24.32 28.66 -24.62
C ASN A 151 24.29 27.31 -25.33
N ARG A 152 24.03 27.30 -26.65
CA ARG A 152 24.02 26.07 -27.46
C ARG A 152 25.44 25.53 -27.71
N ARG A 153 26.44 26.40 -27.89
CA ARG A 153 27.85 25.99 -28.03
C ARG A 153 28.49 25.56 -26.70
N LYS A 154 28.13 26.20 -25.57
CA LYS A 154 28.59 25.81 -24.22
C LYS A 154 28.16 24.40 -23.84
N SER A 155 26.93 24.01 -24.18
CA SER A 155 26.43 22.65 -23.92
C SER A 155 27.03 21.58 -24.84
N LEU A 156 27.33 21.92 -26.10
CA LEU A 156 27.90 21.00 -27.08
C LEU A 156 29.39 20.69 -26.83
N LEU A 157 30.18 21.65 -26.33
CA LEU A 157 31.60 21.43 -25.97
C LEU A 157 31.75 20.49 -24.75
N LEU A 158 30.85 20.60 -23.77
CA LEU A 158 30.82 19.70 -22.60
C LEU A 158 30.39 18.27 -22.97
N LEU A 159 29.50 18.10 -23.95
CA LEU A 159 29.08 16.79 -24.44
C LEU A 159 30.17 16.10 -25.27
N HIS A 160 30.94 16.85 -26.06
CA HIS A 160 31.97 16.30 -26.93
C HIS A 160 33.21 15.80 -26.15
N ASP A 161 33.58 16.44 -25.04
CA ASP A 161 34.70 15.97 -24.18
C ASP A 161 34.31 14.81 -23.25
N MET A 162 33.02 14.68 -22.89
CA MET A 162 32.55 13.49 -22.18
C MET A 162 32.56 12.24 -23.08
N GLN A 163 32.42 12.40 -24.39
CA GLN A 163 32.46 11.31 -25.36
C GLN A 163 33.88 10.88 -25.77
N SER A 164 34.87 11.77 -25.69
CA SER A 164 36.27 11.44 -26.02
C SER A 164 36.95 10.51 -24.98
N HIS A 165 36.43 10.45 -23.76
CA HIS A 165 36.89 9.48 -22.73
C HIS A 165 36.30 8.08 -22.84
N ILE A 166 35.31 7.86 -23.72
CA ILE A 166 34.70 6.54 -23.94
C ILE A 166 35.42 5.76 -25.06
N ASN A 167 36.18 6.43 -25.94
CA ASN A 167 36.74 5.84 -27.17
C ASN A 167 38.27 5.74 -27.22
N SER A 168 38.96 5.54 -26.08
CA SER A 168 40.40 5.23 -26.09
C SER A 168 40.71 3.81 -25.63
N SER A 169 40.26 2.83 -26.41
CA SER A 169 40.91 1.54 -26.56
C SER A 169 40.47 0.93 -27.89
N ASP A 170 41.47 0.59 -28.70
CA ASP A 170 41.44 -0.07 -30.01
C ASP A 170 41.21 0.79 -31.26
N SER A 171 42.33 1.19 -31.85
CA SER A 171 42.45 1.55 -33.27
C SER A 171 43.04 0.38 -34.06
N MET A 172 42.36 -0.07 -35.12
CA MET A 172 43.03 -0.56 -36.34
C MET A 172 42.32 0.04 -37.56
N ALA A 173 43.14 0.59 -38.46
CA ALA A 173 42.79 1.43 -39.60
C ALA A 173 42.07 0.69 -40.74
N PHE A 174 41.32 1.42 -41.59
CA PHE A 174 41.56 1.51 -43.05
C PHE A 174 40.60 2.53 -43.72
N THR A 175 41.22 3.59 -44.29
CA THR A 175 40.93 4.32 -45.55
C THR A 175 39.51 4.72 -46.01
N THR A 176 39.32 6.05 -46.09
CA THR A 176 38.49 6.94 -46.95
C THR A 176 38.59 6.73 -48.49
N PRO A 177 37.85 7.44 -49.41
CA PRO A 177 36.82 8.51 -49.24
C PRO A 177 35.67 8.64 -50.34
N ILE A 178 34.87 9.73 -50.21
CA ILE A 178 34.21 10.64 -51.21
C ILE A 178 32.76 10.38 -51.74
N SER A 179 31.83 11.32 -51.45
CA SER A 179 31.18 12.28 -52.41
C SER A 179 29.66 12.61 -52.20
N SER A 180 29.43 13.84 -51.71
CA SER A 180 28.54 14.96 -52.18
C SER A 180 27.12 14.80 -52.76
N SER A 181 26.31 15.83 -52.41
CA SER A 181 25.27 16.60 -53.19
C SER A 181 23.80 16.13 -53.16
N ILE A 182 22.72 16.95 -53.21
CA ILE A 182 22.43 18.41 -53.18
C ILE A 182 20.89 18.59 -52.97
N ASP A 183 20.50 19.65 -52.25
CA ASP A 183 19.34 20.60 -52.23
C ASP A 183 17.90 20.39 -52.79
N ASN A 184 16.96 20.95 -52.00
CA ASN A 184 15.81 21.88 -52.23
C ASN A 184 14.67 21.60 -53.25
N GLU A 185 13.41 21.80 -52.83
CA GLU A 185 12.63 23.04 -53.09
C GLU A 185 11.19 23.03 -52.51
N THR A 186 10.68 24.26 -52.34
CA THR A 186 9.47 24.80 -51.70
C THR A 186 8.20 24.84 -52.57
N SER A 187 7.00 24.99 -51.96
CA SER A 187 6.08 26.15 -52.16
C SER A 187 4.65 25.96 -51.63
N SER A 188 3.99 27.10 -51.44
CA SER A 188 2.82 27.51 -50.64
C SER A 188 1.52 27.75 -51.44
N SER A 189 0.33 27.86 -50.78
CA SER A 189 -0.54 29.07 -50.75
C SER A 189 -2.05 28.84 -50.42
N SER A 190 -2.48 29.50 -49.32
CA SER A 190 -3.64 30.39 -49.00
C SER A 190 -5.08 30.36 -49.60
N SER A 191 -6.03 30.69 -48.68
CA SER A 191 -7.07 31.77 -48.66
C SER A 191 -8.57 31.52 -49.01
N ASP A 192 -9.41 31.67 -47.97
CA ASP A 192 -10.50 32.65 -47.71
C ASP A 192 -11.91 32.70 -48.40
N ASP A 193 -12.91 32.93 -47.52
CA ASP A 193 -14.08 33.86 -47.59
C ASP A 193 -15.57 33.44 -47.87
N TYR A 194 -16.40 33.68 -46.83
CA TYR A 194 -17.72 34.37 -46.67
C TYR A 194 -19.06 34.05 -47.41
N ASN A 195 -20.12 34.04 -46.56
CA ASN A 195 -21.48 34.68 -46.65
C ASN A 195 -22.78 33.96 -47.13
N LEU A 196 -23.73 33.88 -46.16
CA LEU A 196 -25.22 34.08 -46.12
C LEU A 196 -26.08 34.15 -47.40
N PHE A 197 -27.25 33.46 -47.40
CA PHE A 197 -28.61 34.01 -47.65
C PHE A 197 -29.76 33.00 -47.35
N ASN A 198 -30.87 33.51 -46.82
CA ASN A 198 -32.17 32.83 -46.53
C ASN A 198 -33.08 32.72 -47.78
N PHE A 199 -33.96 31.70 -47.87
CA PHE A 199 -35.37 31.84 -48.29
C PHE A 199 -36.22 30.57 -48.03
N ASN A 200 -37.48 30.79 -47.61
CA ASN A 200 -38.57 29.80 -47.41
C ASN A 200 -39.25 29.38 -48.73
N GLN A 201 -39.65 28.10 -48.88
CA GLN A 201 -41.00 27.69 -49.37
C GLN A 201 -41.23 26.17 -49.31
N ARG A 202 -42.52 25.79 -49.31
CA ARG A 202 -43.13 24.51 -48.88
C ARG A 202 -43.11 23.37 -49.91
N SER A 203 -43.19 22.15 -49.34
CA SER A 203 -43.80 20.88 -49.79
C SER A 203 -43.26 20.16 -51.03
N ILE A 204 -42.82 18.91 -50.83
CA ILE A 204 -43.27 17.67 -51.50
C ILE A 204 -42.61 16.47 -50.79
N ASP A 205 -43.40 15.44 -50.48
CA ASP A 205 -42.97 14.15 -49.95
C ASP A 205 -42.02 13.41 -50.90
N SER A 206 -40.88 12.93 -50.39
CA SER A 206 -40.27 11.67 -50.83
C SER A 206 -39.08 11.28 -49.93
N ASN A 207 -39.21 10.11 -49.29
CA ASN A 207 -38.16 9.24 -48.75
C ASN A 207 -36.69 9.66 -48.95
N THR A 208 -36.00 10.04 -47.87
CA THR A 208 -34.57 9.76 -47.66
C THR A 208 -34.19 9.88 -46.17
N SER A 209 -33.79 8.75 -45.59
CA SER A 209 -32.82 8.58 -44.47
C SER A 209 -32.61 9.73 -43.47
N GLU A 210 -33.16 9.59 -42.26
CA GLU A 210 -32.69 10.34 -41.08
C GLU A 210 -31.37 9.76 -40.54
N PRO A 211 -30.47 10.60 -40.00
CA PRO A 211 -29.24 10.15 -39.36
C PRO A 211 -29.56 9.52 -38.01
N ILE A 212 -29.18 8.24 -37.87
CA ILE A 212 -29.21 7.51 -36.60
C ILE A 212 -28.25 8.21 -35.62
N THR A 213 -28.79 8.94 -34.66
CA THR A 213 -28.07 9.33 -33.43
C THR A 213 -27.55 8.07 -32.73
N PRO A 214 -26.29 8.00 -32.27
CA PRO A 214 -25.79 6.81 -31.60
C PRO A 214 -26.50 6.64 -30.25
N ILE A 215 -27.38 5.65 -30.18
CA ILE A 215 -27.93 5.15 -28.92
C ILE A 215 -26.76 4.60 -28.11
N SER A 216 -26.65 5.03 -26.85
CA SER A 216 -25.60 4.61 -25.92
C SER A 216 -25.51 3.07 -25.78
N PRO A 217 -24.35 2.52 -25.37
CA PRO A 217 -24.14 1.07 -25.21
C PRO A 217 -25.21 0.35 -24.35
N LEU A 218 -25.87 1.06 -23.41
CA LEU A 218 -27.02 0.56 -22.64
C LEU A 218 -28.19 0.08 -23.53
N GLY A 219 -28.41 0.71 -24.69
CA GLY A 219 -29.54 0.38 -25.57
C GLY A 219 -29.40 -0.91 -26.38
N LYS A 220 -28.17 -1.41 -26.59
CA LYS A 220 -27.95 -2.68 -27.33
C LYS A 220 -28.03 -3.92 -26.42
N PHE A 221 -27.72 -3.76 -25.13
CA PHE A 221 -27.95 -4.78 -24.10
C PHE A 221 -29.44 -4.95 -23.79
N GLN A 222 -30.19 -3.84 -23.82
CA GLN A 222 -31.66 -3.77 -23.68
C GLN A 222 -32.38 -4.73 -24.65
N ALA A 223 -32.02 -4.75 -25.94
CA ALA A 223 -32.69 -5.61 -26.92
C ALA A 223 -32.47 -7.13 -26.73
N LYS A 224 -31.45 -7.54 -25.98
CA LYS A 224 -31.15 -8.95 -25.69
C LYS A 224 -31.81 -9.43 -24.39
N LEU A 225 -32.06 -8.54 -23.44
CA LEU A 225 -32.79 -8.80 -22.18
C LEU A 225 -34.31 -8.59 -22.31
N ASP A 226 -34.74 -7.63 -23.13
CA ASP A 226 -36.16 -7.33 -23.39
C ASP A 226 -36.87 -8.47 -24.14
N ARG A 227 -36.12 -9.37 -24.80
CA ARG A 227 -36.69 -10.60 -25.38
C ARG A 227 -37.11 -11.63 -24.32
N SER A 228 -36.79 -11.42 -23.04
CA SER A 228 -37.13 -12.33 -21.94
C SER A 228 -37.96 -11.73 -20.80
N ASN A 229 -38.23 -10.42 -20.75
CA ASN A 229 -39.02 -9.84 -19.66
C ASN A 229 -40.00 -8.77 -20.16
N ASN A 230 -41.29 -8.97 -19.88
CA ASN A 230 -42.33 -7.95 -20.05
C ASN A 230 -42.05 -6.75 -19.13
N SER A 231 -42.18 -5.55 -19.72
CA SER A 231 -42.04 -4.24 -19.09
C SER A 231 -42.71 -4.16 -17.72
N THR A 232 -41.93 -3.93 -16.67
CA THR A 232 -42.39 -3.41 -15.39
C THR A 232 -41.57 -2.16 -15.07
N THR A 233 -42.18 -0.99 -15.17
CA THR A 233 -41.62 0.23 -14.59
C THR A 233 -41.40 -0.01 -13.10
N ALA A 234 -40.15 0.09 -12.63
CA ALA A 234 -39.79 -0.16 -11.23
C ALA A 234 -40.69 0.67 -10.30
N ASN A 235 -41.58 -0.02 -9.58
CA ASN A 235 -42.66 0.55 -8.79
C ASN A 235 -42.20 0.64 -7.32
N TRP A 236 -41.22 1.50 -7.03
CA TRP A 236 -40.77 1.76 -5.66
C TRP A 236 -41.02 3.22 -5.26
N ASP A 237 -41.35 3.44 -4.00
CA ASP A 237 -41.66 4.76 -3.46
C ASP A 237 -40.40 5.63 -3.40
N LYS A 238 -40.33 6.67 -4.24
CA LYS A 238 -39.20 7.60 -4.31
C LYS A 238 -39.04 8.50 -3.07
N SER A 239 -39.90 8.35 -2.05
CA SER A 239 -39.79 9.04 -0.77
C SER A 239 -38.74 8.41 0.16
N SER A 240 -38.40 7.12 -0.02
CA SER A 240 -37.42 6.42 0.81
C SER A 240 -36.66 5.36 0.03
N LEU A 241 -35.44 5.05 0.45
CA LEU A 241 -34.65 3.99 -0.19
C LEU A 241 -35.24 2.61 0.09
N PRO A 242 -35.32 1.71 -0.91
CA PRO A 242 -35.88 0.37 -0.69
C PRO A 242 -34.99 -0.46 0.23
N ASP A 243 -35.59 -1.41 0.95
CA ASP A 243 -34.84 -2.26 1.86
C ASP A 243 -33.89 -3.22 1.18
N THR A 244 -34.31 -3.77 0.04
CA THR A 244 -33.50 -4.65 -0.82
C THR A 244 -33.62 -4.22 -2.26
N ILE A 245 -32.58 -4.52 -3.05
CA ILE A 245 -32.58 -4.34 -4.51
C ILE A 245 -32.66 -5.73 -5.11
N GLN A 246 -33.75 -6.00 -5.83
CA GLN A 246 -34.07 -7.34 -6.34
C GLN A 246 -33.86 -7.46 -7.85
N THR A 247 -33.92 -6.34 -8.58
CA THR A 247 -33.85 -6.35 -10.04
C THR A 247 -32.85 -5.36 -10.61
N PHE A 248 -32.35 -5.64 -11.82
CA PHE A 248 -31.46 -4.73 -12.54
C PHE A 248 -32.12 -3.38 -12.86
N ASP A 249 -33.43 -3.35 -13.09
CA ASP A 249 -34.18 -2.12 -13.36
C ASP A 249 -34.31 -1.23 -12.11
N GLU A 250 -34.47 -1.83 -10.93
CA GLU A 250 -34.41 -1.10 -9.65
C GLU A 250 -33.03 -0.49 -9.43
N TYR A 251 -31.96 -1.26 -9.62
CA TYR A 251 -30.59 -0.75 -9.55
C TYR A 251 -30.39 0.42 -10.53
N LYS A 252 -30.75 0.26 -11.81
CA LYS A 252 -30.61 1.33 -12.81
C LYS A 252 -31.35 2.59 -12.41
N SER A 253 -32.56 2.45 -11.85
CA SER A 253 -33.38 3.57 -11.40
C SER A 253 -32.75 4.30 -10.21
N LEU A 254 -32.26 3.57 -9.21
CA LEU A 254 -31.57 4.14 -8.05
C LEU A 254 -30.22 4.76 -8.41
N TYR A 255 -29.46 4.10 -9.30
CA TYR A 255 -28.21 4.61 -9.81
C TYR A 255 -28.43 5.92 -10.58
N ALA A 256 -29.39 5.95 -11.50
CA ALA A 256 -29.76 7.17 -12.21
C ALA A 256 -30.19 8.30 -11.25
N LEU A 257 -30.97 7.98 -10.21
CA LEU A 257 -31.35 8.96 -9.18
C LEU A 257 -30.12 9.49 -8.44
N SER A 258 -29.20 8.61 -8.02
CA SER A 258 -27.98 9.00 -7.30
C SER A 258 -27.04 9.90 -8.10
N ILE A 259 -27.12 9.85 -9.44
CA ILE A 259 -26.33 10.69 -10.35
C ILE A 259 -27.05 11.99 -10.72
N ASN A 260 -28.33 11.90 -11.07
CA ASN A 260 -29.09 13.04 -11.59
C ASN A 260 -29.64 13.95 -10.49
N ASP A 261 -29.93 13.42 -9.31
CA ASP A 261 -30.34 14.17 -8.12
C ASP A 261 -29.62 13.63 -6.87
N PRO A 262 -28.30 13.90 -6.75
CA PRO A 262 -27.51 13.39 -5.64
C PRO A 262 -28.00 13.93 -4.29
N ASN A 263 -28.53 15.16 -4.24
CA ASN A 263 -29.02 15.73 -2.98
C ASN A 263 -30.23 14.94 -2.47
N HIS A 264 -31.19 14.60 -3.33
CA HIS A 264 -32.34 13.79 -2.92
C HIS A 264 -31.94 12.37 -2.51
N PHE A 265 -31.13 11.69 -3.34
CA PHE A 265 -30.68 10.32 -3.05
C PHE A 265 -29.94 10.23 -1.72
N TRP A 266 -28.95 11.10 -1.53
CA TRP A 266 -28.10 11.07 -0.35
C TRP A 266 -28.78 11.60 0.90
N LYS A 267 -29.82 12.45 0.77
CA LYS A 267 -30.70 12.78 1.89
C LYS A 267 -31.41 11.54 2.42
N MET A 268 -32.03 10.73 1.56
CA MET A 268 -32.68 9.48 1.99
C MET A 268 -31.68 8.49 2.59
N ALA A 269 -30.45 8.45 2.07
CA ALA A 269 -29.39 7.63 2.66
C ALA A 269 -29.01 8.09 4.07
N ALA A 270 -28.94 9.41 4.31
CA ALA A 270 -28.64 9.98 5.62
C ALA A 270 -29.75 9.74 6.64
N GLU A 271 -31.02 9.66 6.22
CA GLU A 271 -32.18 9.34 7.08
C GLU A 271 -32.13 7.92 7.69
N ARG A 272 -31.26 7.03 7.17
CA ARG A 272 -30.98 5.73 7.79
C ARG A 272 -30.13 5.86 9.06
N LEU A 273 -29.53 7.01 9.30
CA LEU A 273 -28.73 7.34 10.47
C LEU A 273 -29.49 8.30 11.40
N ASP A 274 -29.17 8.27 12.68
CA ASP A 274 -29.69 9.22 13.65
C ASP A 274 -28.74 10.40 13.78
N TRP A 275 -29.32 11.58 13.57
CA TRP A 275 -28.64 12.87 13.63
C TRP A 275 -29.25 13.69 14.77
N TYR A 276 -28.41 14.29 15.61
CA TYR A 276 -28.86 15.30 16.57
C TYR A 276 -29.39 16.54 15.85
N GLN A 277 -28.77 16.87 14.71
CA GLN A 277 -29.23 17.87 13.77
C GLN A 277 -29.18 17.26 12.37
N VAL A 278 -30.37 17.05 11.77
CA VAL A 278 -30.50 16.51 10.42
C VAL A 278 -29.90 17.51 9.41
N PRO A 279 -29.01 17.07 8.50
CA PRO A 279 -28.36 17.96 7.55
C PRO A 279 -29.35 18.51 6.51
N THR A 280 -29.24 19.80 6.20
CA THR A 280 -29.98 20.43 5.09
C THR A 280 -29.11 20.62 3.87
N LYS A 281 -27.78 20.69 4.04
CA LYS A 281 -26.80 20.78 2.95
C LYS A 281 -26.18 19.41 2.70
N ILE A 282 -26.68 18.72 1.67
CA ILE A 282 -26.29 17.33 1.40
C ILE A 282 -24.93 17.23 0.73
N LYS A 283 -24.74 17.82 -0.47
CA LYS A 283 -23.48 17.79 -1.23
C LYS A 283 -22.94 19.21 -1.46
N ASN A 284 -21.67 19.43 -1.12
CA ASN A 284 -20.93 20.65 -1.44
C ASN A 284 -19.47 20.30 -1.77
N THR A 285 -19.18 20.08 -3.06
CA THR A 285 -17.90 19.53 -3.50
C THR A 285 -17.36 20.22 -4.76
N GLU A 286 -16.03 20.31 -4.86
CA GLU A 286 -15.27 20.83 -6.01
C GLU A 286 -14.01 19.97 -6.18
N PHE A 287 -13.76 19.50 -7.41
CA PHE A 287 -12.66 18.59 -7.76
C PHE A 287 -11.63 19.23 -8.68
N ASP A 288 -11.98 20.32 -9.36
CA ASP A 288 -11.02 20.99 -10.22
C ASP A 288 -10.04 21.78 -9.34
N CYS A 289 -8.82 21.24 -9.23
CA CYS A 289 -7.73 21.89 -8.52
C CYS A 289 -7.32 23.24 -9.13
N ARG A 290 -7.80 23.57 -10.33
CA ARG A 290 -7.61 24.86 -11.02
C ARG A 290 -8.76 25.83 -10.76
N SER A 291 -9.84 25.39 -10.13
CA SER A 291 -10.96 26.27 -9.76
C SER A 291 -10.51 27.30 -8.72
N SER A 292 -11.25 28.40 -8.60
CA SER A 292 -10.97 29.41 -7.58
C SER A 292 -11.17 28.91 -6.15
N ARG A 293 -11.92 27.82 -5.95
CA ARG A 293 -12.11 27.16 -4.64
C ARG A 293 -11.01 26.15 -4.31
N GLY A 294 -10.31 25.64 -5.33
CA GLY A 294 -9.48 24.46 -5.18
C GLY A 294 -10.30 23.21 -4.86
N VAL A 295 -9.63 22.13 -4.47
CA VAL A 295 -10.33 20.88 -4.12
C VAL A 295 -10.97 21.04 -2.74
N GLU A 296 -12.30 21.00 -2.68
CA GLU A 296 -13.06 21.05 -1.43
C GLU A 296 -14.11 19.93 -1.44
N ILE A 297 -14.20 19.15 -0.37
CA ILE A 297 -15.12 18.03 -0.29
C ILE A 297 -15.88 18.11 1.02
N LYS A 298 -17.18 18.38 0.96
CA LYS A 298 -18.06 18.39 2.12
C LYS A 298 -19.39 17.71 1.82
N TRP A 299 -19.84 16.90 2.77
CA TRP A 299 -21.12 16.21 2.75
C TRP A 299 -21.80 16.39 4.11
N TYR A 300 -23.09 16.74 4.07
CA TYR A 300 -23.89 16.95 5.27
C TYR A 300 -23.31 18.01 6.21
N GLU A 301 -22.70 19.07 5.65
CA GLU A 301 -21.77 19.96 6.39
C GLU A 301 -22.40 20.70 7.59
N ASP A 302 -23.73 20.79 7.63
CA ASP A 302 -24.53 21.38 8.71
C ASP A 302 -25.21 20.33 9.62
N GLY A 303 -24.90 19.04 9.44
CA GLY A 303 -25.41 17.95 10.24
C GLY A 303 -24.55 17.69 11.49
N ILE A 304 -25.21 17.25 12.57
CA ILE A 304 -24.55 16.88 13.83
C ILE A 304 -24.93 15.43 14.17
N ILE A 305 -23.93 14.60 14.44
CA ILE A 305 -24.04 13.14 14.59
C ILE A 305 -23.01 12.61 15.60
N ASN A 306 -23.17 11.36 16.03
CA ASN A 306 -22.10 10.61 16.67
C ASN A 306 -22.06 9.17 16.11
N VAL A 307 -20.86 8.69 15.75
CA VAL A 307 -20.70 7.36 15.13
C VAL A 307 -20.98 6.25 16.13
N CYS A 308 -20.47 6.37 17.35
CA CYS A 308 -20.69 5.37 18.38
C CYS A 308 -22.17 5.22 18.72
N TYR A 309 -22.90 6.34 18.84
CA TYR A 309 -24.35 6.33 19.04
C TYR A 309 -25.10 5.55 17.95
N ASN A 310 -24.72 5.77 16.68
CA ASN A 310 -25.32 5.07 15.54
C ASN A 310 -24.93 3.59 15.44
N CYS A 311 -23.79 3.20 16.02
CA CYS A 311 -23.35 1.82 16.06
C CYS A 311 -23.91 1.04 17.26
N LEU A 312 -24.30 1.70 18.35
CA LEU A 312 -24.65 1.06 19.61
C LEU A 312 -25.96 1.59 20.22
N ASP A 313 -25.93 2.79 20.80
CA ASP A 313 -26.99 3.35 21.66
C ASP A 313 -28.37 3.30 20.99
N ARG A 314 -28.47 3.79 19.73
CA ARG A 314 -29.75 3.89 19.01
C ARG A 314 -30.48 2.56 18.85
N HIS A 315 -29.74 1.46 18.74
CA HIS A 315 -30.34 0.15 18.50
C HIS A 315 -31.11 -0.31 19.73
N ILE A 316 -30.53 -0.09 20.90
CA ILE A 316 -31.13 -0.42 22.21
C ILE A 316 -32.28 0.55 22.53
N GLU A 317 -32.11 1.83 22.23
CA GLU A 317 -33.15 2.85 22.48
C GLU A 317 -34.39 2.64 21.61
N LYS A 318 -34.22 2.31 20.33
CA LYS A 318 -35.34 2.05 19.41
C LYS A 318 -35.99 0.69 19.62
N ASP A 319 -35.20 -0.31 20.03
CA ASP A 319 -35.68 -1.65 20.33
C ASP A 319 -34.91 -2.23 21.52
N PRO A 320 -35.49 -2.21 22.73
CA PRO A 320 -34.84 -2.73 23.94
C PRO A 320 -34.40 -4.20 23.85
N LYS A 321 -34.94 -5.00 22.92
CA LYS A 321 -34.49 -6.38 22.70
C LYS A 321 -33.08 -6.44 22.10
N ALA A 322 -32.66 -5.41 21.37
CA ALA A 322 -31.32 -5.29 20.80
C ALA A 322 -30.23 -5.42 21.87
N ALA A 323 -30.53 -5.01 23.12
CA ALA A 323 -29.62 -5.12 24.26
C ALA A 323 -29.03 -6.53 24.41
N ASN A 324 -29.83 -7.58 24.16
CA ASN A 324 -29.44 -8.98 24.34
C ASN A 324 -28.93 -9.63 23.05
N GLU A 325 -28.95 -8.93 21.91
CA GLU A 325 -28.43 -9.45 20.66
C GLU A 325 -26.91 -9.35 20.63
N VAL A 326 -26.27 -10.34 20.01
CA VAL A 326 -24.81 -10.38 19.89
C VAL A 326 -24.36 -9.34 18.88
N ALA A 327 -23.59 -8.36 19.32
CA ALA A 327 -22.93 -7.40 18.45
C ALA A 327 -21.65 -7.98 17.85
N ILE A 328 -20.81 -8.58 18.70
CA ILE A 328 -19.51 -9.14 18.31
C ILE A 328 -19.41 -10.60 18.75
N ILE A 329 -19.01 -11.46 17.81
CA ILE A 329 -18.50 -12.80 18.11
C ILE A 329 -16.97 -12.71 18.05
N PHE A 330 -16.30 -12.93 19.18
CA PHE A 330 -14.85 -13.02 19.23
C PHE A 330 -14.40 -14.47 19.03
N GLU A 331 -13.63 -14.70 17.96
CA GLU A 331 -12.98 -15.98 17.69
C GLU A 331 -11.47 -15.84 17.96
N PRO A 332 -10.96 -16.43 19.06
CA PRO A 332 -9.55 -16.31 19.45
C PRO A 332 -8.63 -17.08 18.50
N ASP A 333 -7.32 -16.78 18.54
CA ASP A 333 -6.34 -17.50 17.72
C ASP A 333 -6.30 -19.00 18.04
N THR A 334 -6.26 -19.39 19.31
CA THR A 334 -6.32 -20.80 19.71
C THR A 334 -7.76 -21.28 19.77
N PRO A 335 -8.19 -22.33 19.02
CA PRO A 335 -9.59 -22.77 19.03
C PRO A 335 -10.13 -23.21 20.40
N THR A 336 -9.25 -23.60 21.32
CA THR A 336 -9.59 -24.03 22.68
C THR A 336 -9.74 -22.89 23.68
N GLU A 337 -9.29 -21.67 23.33
CA GLU A 337 -9.53 -20.49 24.16
C GLU A 337 -11.03 -20.19 24.25
N VAL A 338 -11.44 -19.63 25.39
CA VAL A 338 -12.83 -19.24 25.64
C VAL A 338 -13.22 -18.20 24.59
N ARG A 339 -14.28 -18.49 23.84
CA ARG A 339 -14.87 -17.53 22.91
C ARG A 339 -15.80 -16.62 23.68
N HIS A 340 -15.90 -15.38 23.22
CA HIS A 340 -16.76 -14.39 23.85
C HIS A 340 -17.77 -13.89 22.84
N HIS A 341 -19.05 -14.03 23.18
CA HIS A 341 -20.13 -13.32 22.48
C HIS A 341 -20.42 -12.09 23.30
N ILE A 342 -20.34 -10.92 22.68
CA ILE A 342 -20.52 -9.63 23.33
C ILE A 342 -21.82 -9.06 22.77
N THR A 343 -22.79 -8.89 23.66
CA THR A 343 -24.07 -8.28 23.32
C THR A 343 -23.93 -6.78 23.05
N TYR A 344 -24.91 -6.17 22.39
CA TYR A 344 -24.93 -4.72 22.21
C TYR A 344 -24.90 -3.95 23.54
N ALA A 345 -25.58 -4.44 24.58
CA ALA A 345 -25.57 -3.80 25.91
C ALA A 345 -24.21 -3.90 26.59
N GLU A 346 -23.56 -5.08 26.53
CA GLU A 346 -22.21 -5.25 27.07
C GLU A 346 -21.20 -4.37 26.32
N LEU A 347 -21.23 -4.40 24.98
CA LEU A 347 -20.33 -3.58 24.17
C LEU A 347 -20.52 -2.08 24.46
N LEU A 348 -21.77 -1.61 24.56
CA LEU A 348 -22.07 -0.22 24.90
C LEU A 348 -21.52 0.16 26.29
N ARG A 349 -21.71 -0.69 27.29
CA ARG A 349 -21.19 -0.46 28.64
C ARG A 349 -19.66 -0.34 28.63
N GLU A 350 -18.97 -1.30 28.01
CA GLU A 350 -17.50 -1.29 27.95
C GLU A 350 -16.96 -0.06 27.18
N VAL A 351 -17.64 0.34 26.10
CA VAL A 351 -17.31 1.57 25.35
C VAL A 351 -17.51 2.82 26.18
N LYS A 352 -18.62 2.94 26.92
CA LYS A 352 -18.88 4.10 27.81
C LYS A 352 -17.82 4.19 28.91
N LYS A 353 -17.50 3.07 29.57
CA LYS A 353 -16.44 3.04 30.60
C LYS A 353 -15.08 3.42 30.02
N PHE A 354 -14.69 2.84 28.89
CA PHE A 354 -13.40 3.15 28.28
C PHE A 354 -13.33 4.59 27.76
N ALA A 355 -14.42 5.14 27.25
CA ALA A 355 -14.52 6.57 26.91
C ALA A 355 -14.30 7.47 28.14
N ASN A 356 -14.84 7.11 29.31
CA ASN A 356 -14.56 7.82 30.56
C ASN A 356 -13.10 7.68 31.01
N VAL A 357 -12.46 6.52 30.79
CA VAL A 357 -11.01 6.38 31.00
C VAL A 357 -10.24 7.36 30.12
N LEU A 358 -10.57 7.46 28.82
CA LEU A 358 -9.92 8.43 27.92
C LEU A 358 -10.10 9.87 28.41
N LYS A 359 -11.31 10.28 28.78
CA LYS A 359 -11.59 11.63 29.32
C LYS A 359 -10.80 11.88 30.61
N LYS A 360 -10.71 10.91 31.51
CA LYS A 360 -9.96 10.99 32.78
C LYS A 360 -8.46 11.24 32.54
N HIS A 361 -7.89 10.62 31.51
CA HIS A 361 -6.50 10.84 31.08
C HIS A 361 -6.32 12.09 30.21
N GLY A 362 -7.35 12.94 30.11
CA GLY A 362 -7.26 14.26 29.49
C GLY A 362 -7.41 14.27 27.97
N ILE A 363 -7.80 13.15 27.35
CA ILE A 363 -8.11 13.09 25.92
C ILE A 363 -9.43 13.85 25.66
N LYS A 364 -9.42 14.73 24.66
CA LYS A 364 -10.55 15.59 24.27
C LYS A 364 -10.90 15.42 22.80
N LYS A 365 -12.05 15.99 22.42
CA LYS A 365 -12.45 16.12 21.02
C LYS A 365 -11.34 16.76 20.18
N GLY A 366 -10.99 16.13 19.05
CA GLY A 366 -9.95 16.57 18.13
C GLY A 366 -8.53 16.08 18.45
N ASP A 367 -8.31 15.50 19.63
CA ASP A 367 -7.01 14.90 19.96
C ASP A 367 -6.79 13.60 19.19
N VAL A 368 -5.55 13.35 18.75
CA VAL A 368 -5.19 12.13 18.04
C VAL A 368 -4.72 11.05 19.02
N VAL A 369 -5.30 9.86 18.90
CA VAL A 369 -4.96 8.68 19.71
C VAL A 369 -4.46 7.56 18.80
N THR A 370 -3.21 7.15 18.96
CA THR A 370 -2.66 6.01 18.20
C THR A 370 -3.14 4.70 18.82
N ILE A 371 -3.66 3.79 18.00
CA ILE A 371 -4.10 2.46 18.43
C ILE A 371 -3.21 1.40 17.78
N TYR A 372 -2.45 0.67 18.59
CA TYR A 372 -1.51 -0.38 18.19
C TYR A 372 -1.87 -1.70 18.89
N MET A 373 -2.95 -2.32 18.41
CA MET A 373 -3.62 -3.43 19.08
C MET A 373 -3.69 -4.67 18.17
N PRO A 374 -3.87 -5.89 18.74
CA PRO A 374 -4.19 -7.08 17.97
C PRO A 374 -5.68 -7.10 17.58
N MET A 375 -6.12 -8.14 16.86
CA MET A 375 -7.53 -8.35 16.50
C MET A 375 -8.34 -8.92 17.67
N VAL A 376 -8.68 -8.08 18.63
CA VAL A 376 -9.46 -8.41 19.84
C VAL A 376 -10.62 -7.44 20.03
N VAL A 377 -11.55 -7.78 20.94
CA VAL A 377 -12.76 -6.97 21.22
C VAL A 377 -12.38 -5.61 21.76
N GLU A 378 -11.35 -5.53 22.59
CA GLU A 378 -10.81 -4.31 23.17
C GLU A 378 -10.37 -3.30 22.10
N THR A 379 -9.94 -3.77 20.94
CA THR A 379 -9.63 -2.90 19.80
C THR A 379 -10.89 -2.23 19.27
N CYS A 380 -12.00 -2.97 19.14
CA CYS A 380 -13.30 -2.42 18.74
C CYS A 380 -13.80 -1.40 19.78
N ILE A 381 -13.65 -1.72 21.07
CA ILE A 381 -13.98 -0.81 22.18
C ILE A 381 -13.18 0.48 22.08
N ALA A 382 -11.87 0.40 21.82
CA ALA A 382 -11.01 1.57 21.71
C ALA A 382 -11.38 2.49 20.54
N LEU A 383 -11.67 1.92 19.36
CA LEU A 383 -12.11 2.69 18.19
C LEU A 383 -13.45 3.40 18.47
N LEU A 384 -14.45 2.67 18.99
CA LEU A 384 -15.77 3.20 19.31
C LEU A 384 -15.71 4.25 20.43
N ALA A 385 -14.87 4.07 21.44
CA ALA A 385 -14.69 5.04 22.52
C ALA A 385 -14.05 6.35 22.03
N CYS A 386 -13.04 6.27 21.15
CA CYS A 386 -12.47 7.46 20.51
C CYS A 386 -13.54 8.21 19.71
N ALA A 387 -14.30 7.49 18.87
CA ALA A 387 -15.39 8.05 18.08
C ALA A 387 -16.52 8.63 18.96
N ARG A 388 -16.77 8.03 20.14
CA ARG A 388 -17.78 8.51 21.10
C ARG A 388 -17.43 9.89 21.65
N ILE A 389 -16.16 10.14 21.96
CA ILE A 389 -15.71 11.39 22.57
C ILE A 389 -15.16 12.41 21.57
N GLY A 390 -15.23 12.09 20.27
CA GLY A 390 -14.72 12.94 19.21
C GLY A 390 -13.19 12.97 19.10
N ALA A 391 -12.49 12.02 19.70
CA ALA A 391 -11.05 11.83 19.49
C ALA A 391 -10.81 11.17 18.13
N ILE A 392 -9.70 11.53 17.49
CA ILE A 392 -9.32 11.05 16.16
C ILE A 392 -8.44 9.82 16.34
N HIS A 393 -8.99 8.63 16.13
CA HIS A 393 -8.17 7.42 16.26
C HIS A 393 -7.26 7.22 15.03
N SER A 394 -6.02 6.81 15.27
CA SER A 394 -5.02 6.50 14.26
C SER A 394 -4.55 5.06 14.43
N VAL A 395 -5.15 4.14 13.69
CA VAL A 395 -4.84 2.71 13.85
C VAL A 395 -3.57 2.36 13.11
N VAL A 396 -2.69 1.65 13.82
CA VAL A 396 -1.41 1.17 13.31
C VAL A 396 -1.41 -0.34 13.41
N PHE A 397 -1.22 -1.01 12.28
CA PHE A 397 -1.24 -2.47 12.21
C PHE A 397 -0.21 -3.09 13.17
N GLY A 398 -0.64 -4.01 14.04
CA GLY A 398 0.18 -4.66 15.09
C GLY A 398 1.42 -5.42 14.59
N GLY A 399 1.57 -5.58 13.28
CA GLY A 399 2.76 -6.14 12.67
C GLY A 399 3.91 -5.16 12.44
N PHE A 400 3.67 -3.85 12.45
CA PHE A 400 4.70 -2.86 12.13
C PHE A 400 5.86 -2.81 13.13
N SER A 401 6.99 -2.26 12.68
CA SER A 401 8.16 -2.02 13.54
C SER A 401 7.95 -0.82 14.46
N SER A 402 8.76 -0.70 15.50
CA SER A 402 8.80 0.46 16.39
C SER A 402 9.08 1.77 15.61
N ASN A 403 9.97 1.74 14.60
CA ASN A 403 10.21 2.88 13.71
C ASN A 403 8.95 3.28 12.94
N SER A 404 8.27 2.31 12.30
CA SER A 404 7.07 2.57 11.50
C SER A 404 5.91 3.09 12.38
N VAL A 405 5.83 2.66 13.65
CA VAL A 405 4.90 3.21 14.64
C VAL A 405 5.30 4.65 15.01
N ALA A 406 6.57 4.90 15.32
CA ALA A 406 7.09 6.22 15.70
C ALA A 406 6.87 7.28 14.61
N GLU A 407 7.11 6.94 13.35
CA GLU A 407 6.85 7.83 12.22
C GLU A 407 5.39 8.28 12.16
N ARG A 408 4.46 7.36 12.43
CA ARG A 408 3.01 7.64 12.42
C ARG A 408 2.60 8.47 13.62
N ILE A 409 3.05 8.11 14.83
CA ILE A 409 2.85 8.89 16.06
C ILE A 409 3.32 10.33 15.84
N SER A 410 4.51 10.49 15.26
CA SER A 410 5.08 11.80 15.00
C SER A 410 4.28 12.57 13.96
N ASP A 411 3.93 11.98 12.82
CA ASP A 411 3.23 12.68 11.75
C ASP A 411 1.83 13.17 12.19
N CYS A 412 1.08 12.35 12.94
CA CYS A 412 -0.22 12.77 13.46
C CYS A 412 -0.18 13.47 14.81
N GLN A 413 1.00 13.56 15.44
CA GLN A 413 1.24 14.16 16.76
C GLN A 413 0.31 13.59 17.84
N SER A 414 0.26 12.27 17.93
CA SER A 414 -0.61 11.58 18.90
C SER A 414 -0.27 11.96 20.33
N ILE A 415 -1.30 12.20 21.14
CA ILE A 415 -1.16 12.54 22.56
C ILE A 415 -1.22 11.32 23.47
N ALA A 416 -1.79 10.22 22.97
CA ALA A 416 -1.94 8.97 23.69
C ALA A 416 -1.73 7.78 22.74
N VAL A 417 -1.30 6.66 23.32
CA VAL A 417 -1.20 5.36 22.65
C VAL A 417 -2.08 4.35 23.39
N ILE A 418 -2.84 3.56 22.66
CA ILE A 418 -3.56 2.40 23.16
C ILE A 418 -2.90 1.16 22.58
N THR A 419 -2.44 0.24 23.43
CA THR A 419 -1.77 -1.00 23.05
C THR A 419 -2.21 -2.14 23.95
N SER A 420 -1.84 -3.38 23.64
CA SER A 420 -1.85 -4.47 24.59
C SER A 420 -0.44 -4.84 25.03
N ASP A 421 -0.33 -5.67 26.07
CA ASP A 421 0.91 -6.34 26.43
C ASP A 421 1.52 -7.08 25.24
N PHE A 422 0.75 -7.97 24.62
CA PHE A 422 1.13 -8.71 23.42
C PHE A 422 -0.09 -9.04 22.56
N GLY A 423 0.16 -9.50 21.33
CA GLY A 423 -0.85 -10.11 20.45
C GLY A 423 -0.53 -11.58 20.20
N VAL A 424 -1.57 -12.40 20.03
CA VAL A 424 -1.43 -13.82 19.66
C VAL A 424 -1.90 -14.00 18.23
N ARG A 425 -1.11 -14.66 17.39
CA ARG A 425 -1.50 -14.91 15.99
C ARG A 425 -0.76 -16.10 15.40
N GLY A 426 -1.49 -17.10 14.91
CA GLY A 426 -0.93 -18.33 14.36
C GLY A 426 -0.09 -19.12 15.38
N GLY A 427 -0.50 -19.11 16.65
CA GLY A 427 0.23 -19.73 17.76
C GLY A 427 1.54 -19.03 18.11
N LYS A 428 1.74 -17.76 17.72
CA LYS A 428 2.94 -16.97 18.03
C LYS A 428 2.59 -15.72 18.82
N CYS A 429 3.43 -15.39 19.81
CA CYS A 429 3.31 -14.13 20.54
C CYS A 429 4.04 -12.97 19.84
N THR A 430 3.40 -11.80 19.75
CA THR A 430 3.99 -10.55 19.26
C THR A 430 4.06 -9.52 20.39
N PRO A 431 5.26 -9.00 20.75
CA PRO A 431 5.41 -8.06 21.86
C PRO A 431 4.99 -6.64 21.46
N LEU A 432 3.75 -6.26 21.75
CA LEU A 432 3.19 -4.98 21.29
C LEU A 432 3.64 -3.82 22.17
N LYS A 433 3.51 -3.93 23.50
CA LYS A 433 3.97 -2.90 24.43
C LYS A 433 5.48 -2.61 24.31
N SER A 434 6.32 -3.65 24.18
CA SER A 434 7.77 -3.46 24.02
C SER A 434 8.13 -2.68 22.75
N LYS A 435 7.35 -2.82 21.66
CA LYS A 435 7.54 -2.02 20.45
C LYS A 435 7.10 -0.56 20.65
N ILE A 436 6.06 -0.32 21.44
CA ILE A 436 5.67 1.04 21.84
C ILE A 436 6.78 1.69 22.66
N ASP A 437 7.33 0.98 23.65
CA ASP A 437 8.41 1.51 24.48
C ASP A 437 9.61 1.94 23.64
N GLN A 438 10.03 1.08 22.71
CA GLN A 438 11.07 1.41 21.74
C GLN A 438 10.71 2.62 20.88
N ALA A 439 9.48 2.70 20.36
CA ALA A 439 9.04 3.83 19.54
C ALA A 439 9.04 5.15 20.34
N LEU A 440 8.67 5.11 21.62
CA LEU A 440 8.61 6.28 22.49
C LEU A 440 9.99 6.75 22.99
N THR A 441 11.05 5.92 22.88
CA THR A 441 12.43 6.41 23.08
C THR A 441 12.90 7.37 22.00
N MET A 442 12.22 7.44 20.86
CA MET A 442 12.62 8.27 19.73
C MET A 442 12.19 9.72 19.96
N GLU A 443 13.11 10.64 19.67
CA GLU A 443 12.96 12.09 19.92
C GLU A 443 11.67 12.67 19.30
N GLN A 444 11.22 12.10 18.16
CA GLN A 444 10.04 12.55 17.44
C GLN A 444 8.68 12.12 18.05
N CYS A 445 8.67 11.33 19.13
CA CYS A 445 7.45 10.77 19.76
C CYS A 445 7.06 11.45 21.09
N LYS A 446 7.71 12.57 21.45
CA LYS A 446 7.52 13.27 22.74
C LYS A 446 6.12 13.84 22.99
N THR A 447 5.22 13.79 22.02
CA THR A 447 3.83 14.25 22.18
C THR A 447 2.98 13.31 23.03
N VAL A 448 3.35 12.04 23.09
CA VAL A 448 2.61 11.01 23.83
C VAL A 448 2.80 11.23 25.33
N LYS A 449 1.70 11.41 26.04
CA LYS A 449 1.65 11.60 27.51
C LYS A 449 1.07 10.39 28.25
N THR A 450 0.32 9.55 27.55
CA THR A 450 -0.43 8.44 28.14
C THR A 450 -0.33 7.22 27.25
N VAL A 451 -0.02 6.07 27.84
CA VAL A 451 -0.06 4.76 27.20
C VAL A 451 -1.04 3.88 27.97
N LEU A 452 -2.17 3.57 27.35
CA LEU A 452 -3.20 2.69 27.90
C LEU A 452 -2.93 1.26 27.42
N VAL A 453 -2.64 0.36 28.35
CA VAL A 453 -2.24 -1.02 28.07
C VAL A 453 -3.38 -1.98 28.43
N PHE A 454 -3.94 -2.66 27.44
CA PHE A 454 -4.85 -3.78 27.64
C PHE A 454 -4.07 -5.05 28.00
N ARG A 455 -4.62 -5.83 28.93
CA ARG A 455 -4.05 -7.12 29.32
C ARG A 455 -4.72 -8.23 28.52
N ARG A 456 -4.04 -8.77 27.49
CA ARG A 456 -4.58 -9.87 26.68
C ARG A 456 -4.95 -11.06 27.57
N ASN A 457 -6.12 -11.65 27.37
CA ASN A 457 -6.65 -12.79 28.13
C ASN A 457 -7.06 -12.51 29.60
N GLN A 458 -7.00 -11.28 30.12
CA GLN A 458 -7.37 -10.92 31.51
C GLN A 458 -6.78 -11.83 32.63
N GLY A 459 -5.78 -12.68 32.33
CA GLY A 459 -5.24 -13.68 33.25
C GLY A 459 -6.02 -15.00 33.37
N ILE A 460 -6.95 -15.31 32.45
CA ILE A 460 -7.93 -16.41 32.60
C ILE A 460 -7.39 -17.79 32.15
N LEU A 461 -6.30 -17.85 31.36
CA LEU A 461 -5.78 -19.11 30.80
C LEU A 461 -4.26 -19.23 30.96
N PRO A 462 -3.71 -20.47 30.94
CA PRO A 462 -2.27 -20.66 30.86
C PRO A 462 -1.76 -19.97 29.60
N LEU A 463 -0.88 -19.00 29.79
CA LEU A 463 -0.17 -18.40 28.66
C LEU A 463 0.78 -19.44 28.07
N GLN A 464 1.01 -19.35 26.76
CA GLN A 464 2.19 -19.95 26.17
C GLN A 464 3.45 -19.36 26.83
N ASP A 465 4.51 -20.16 26.97
CA ASP A 465 5.72 -19.77 27.69
C ASP A 465 6.30 -18.44 27.18
N ASP A 466 6.29 -18.24 25.86
CA ASP A 466 6.75 -17.01 25.21
C ASP A 466 5.89 -15.80 25.60
N CYS A 467 4.56 -15.91 25.61
CA CYS A 467 3.67 -14.84 26.06
C CYS A 467 3.80 -14.55 27.56
N ALA A 468 4.03 -15.57 28.39
CA ALA A 468 4.30 -15.38 29.82
C ALA A 468 5.60 -14.60 30.03
N GLU A 469 6.66 -14.96 29.31
CA GLU A 469 7.94 -14.26 29.32
C GLU A 469 7.79 -12.81 28.84
N GLN A 470 7.06 -12.56 27.74
CA GLN A 470 6.79 -11.21 27.26
C GLN A 470 6.08 -10.35 28.30
N ARG A 471 5.07 -10.89 28.99
CA ARG A 471 4.36 -10.15 30.05
C ARG A 471 5.26 -9.86 31.25
N ASN A 472 6.04 -10.85 31.68
CA ASN A 472 6.90 -10.72 32.86
C ASN A 472 8.10 -9.79 32.63
N SER A 473 8.48 -9.55 31.37
CA SER A 473 9.59 -8.69 30.97
C SER A 473 9.17 -7.28 30.54
N LEU A 474 7.87 -6.94 30.65
CA LEU A 474 7.36 -5.62 30.29
C LEU A 474 8.08 -4.52 31.08
N GLN A 475 8.56 -3.52 30.35
CA GLN A 475 9.00 -2.27 30.95
C GLN A 475 7.78 -1.40 31.23
N TRP A 476 7.83 -0.67 32.34
CA TRP A 476 6.75 0.18 32.80
C TRP A 476 7.27 1.56 33.17
N THR A 477 6.63 2.60 32.64
CA THR A 477 6.97 4.00 32.89
C THR A 477 5.90 4.64 33.77
N ASP A 478 6.22 4.87 35.03
CA ASP A 478 5.31 5.48 36.00
C ASP A 478 4.81 6.85 35.54
N GLY A 479 3.50 7.07 35.66
CA GLY A 479 2.83 8.31 35.24
C GLY A 479 2.58 8.43 33.73
N THR A 480 3.06 7.47 32.92
CA THR A 480 2.78 7.40 31.48
C THR A 480 2.00 6.14 31.13
N ASP A 481 2.40 4.99 31.66
CA ASP A 481 1.79 3.69 31.38
C ASP A 481 0.69 3.38 32.39
N PHE A 482 -0.48 2.94 31.91
CA PHE A 482 -1.63 2.59 32.74
C PHE A 482 -2.29 1.30 32.27
N TRP A 483 -2.58 0.40 33.20
CA TRP A 483 -3.39 -0.78 32.92
C TRP A 483 -4.86 -0.41 32.76
N VAL A 484 -5.45 -0.77 31.62
CA VAL A 484 -6.84 -0.41 31.35
C VAL A 484 -7.82 -1.03 32.34
N HIS A 485 -7.62 -2.29 32.73
CA HIS A 485 -8.50 -2.97 33.68
C HIS A 485 -8.55 -2.27 35.05
N GLU A 486 -7.43 -1.74 35.53
CA GLU A 486 -7.37 -0.95 36.78
C GLU A 486 -8.02 0.43 36.60
N GLU A 487 -7.86 1.06 35.43
CA GLU A 487 -8.47 2.35 35.14
C GLU A 487 -10.00 2.25 34.99
N LEU A 488 -10.51 1.14 34.47
CA LEU A 488 -11.95 0.85 34.34
C LEU A 488 -12.66 0.69 35.69
N GLU A 489 -11.94 0.36 36.78
CA GLU A 489 -12.49 0.33 38.14
C GLU A 489 -12.69 1.73 38.73
N LYS A 490 -12.03 2.74 38.15
CA LYS A 490 -11.98 4.12 38.66
C LYS A 490 -12.99 5.04 37.97
N VAL A 491 -13.85 4.52 37.10
CA VAL A 491 -14.84 5.27 36.32
C VAL A 491 -16.18 4.53 36.26
N ASP A 492 -17.27 5.27 36.15
CA ASP A 492 -18.59 4.72 35.87
C ASP A 492 -18.81 4.43 34.37
N ASP A 493 -19.95 3.83 34.06
CA ASP A 493 -20.41 3.50 32.70
C ASP A 493 -21.37 4.56 32.12
N ASN A 494 -21.41 5.77 32.68
CA ASN A 494 -22.19 6.88 32.16
C ASN A 494 -21.30 7.82 31.34
N CYS A 495 -21.37 7.70 30.01
CA CYS A 495 -20.64 8.58 29.10
C CYS A 495 -21.56 9.02 27.97
N GLU A 496 -22.03 10.26 28.00
CA GLU A 496 -22.82 10.80 26.89
C GLU A 496 -21.96 10.95 25.63
N PRO A 497 -22.50 10.60 24.44
CA PRO A 497 -21.79 10.74 23.18
C PRO A 497 -21.62 12.22 22.82
N GLU A 498 -20.41 12.62 22.44
CA GLU A 498 -20.13 14.01 22.07
C GLU A 498 -20.79 14.36 20.72
N PRO A 499 -21.48 15.50 20.60
CA PRO A 499 -21.99 15.97 19.32
C PRO A 499 -20.84 16.32 18.35
N MET A 500 -20.80 15.66 17.20
CA MET A 500 -19.79 15.88 16.16
C MET A 500 -20.42 16.48 14.92
N ASN A 501 -19.80 17.51 14.35
CA ASN A 501 -20.20 17.96 13.02
C ASN A 501 -19.91 16.84 12.02
N ALA A 502 -20.68 16.76 10.94
CA ALA A 502 -20.48 15.74 9.91
C ALA A 502 -19.04 15.76 9.33
N GLU A 503 -18.43 16.94 9.24
CA GLU A 503 -17.07 17.13 8.72
C GLU A 503 -15.98 17.19 9.81
N ASP A 504 -16.32 16.91 11.08
CA ASP A 504 -15.28 16.70 12.09
C ASP A 504 -14.50 15.40 11.74
N PRO A 505 -13.17 15.37 11.89
CA PRO A 505 -12.37 14.18 11.62
C PRO A 505 -12.76 13.01 12.54
N LEU A 506 -12.92 11.82 11.95
CA LEU A 506 -13.20 10.59 12.68
C LEU A 506 -11.93 9.79 12.93
N PHE A 507 -11.13 9.57 11.88
CA PHE A 507 -9.90 8.80 11.97
C PHE A 507 -8.86 9.18 10.92
N ILE A 508 -7.62 8.78 11.22
CA ILE A 508 -6.48 8.83 10.30
C ILE A 508 -6.04 7.40 10.04
N LEU A 509 -5.84 7.04 8.77
CA LEU A 509 -5.29 5.74 8.41
C LEU A 509 -4.11 5.88 7.46
N TYR A 510 -2.96 5.38 7.90
CA TYR A 510 -1.72 5.54 7.16
C TYR A 510 -1.55 4.52 6.04
N THR A 511 -1.44 5.00 4.80
CA THR A 511 -1.14 4.17 3.62
C THR A 511 0.32 4.32 3.17
N SER A 512 0.85 3.31 2.47
CA SER A 512 2.19 3.38 1.89
C SER A 512 2.18 4.28 0.65
N GLY A 513 2.95 5.38 0.70
CA GLY A 513 3.14 6.25 -0.45
C GLY A 513 4.18 5.69 -1.44
N SER A 514 4.02 5.99 -2.74
CA SER A 514 5.03 5.72 -3.78
C SER A 514 6.38 6.39 -3.48
N THR A 515 6.36 7.50 -2.72
CA THR A 515 7.52 8.29 -2.30
C THR A 515 8.15 7.85 -0.97
N GLY A 516 7.72 6.73 -0.38
CA GLY A 516 8.33 6.13 0.81
C GLY A 516 7.81 6.64 2.18
N LYS A 517 7.38 7.90 2.31
CA LYS A 517 6.75 8.40 3.55
C LYS A 517 5.27 7.96 3.64
N PRO A 518 4.79 7.46 4.81
CA PRO A 518 3.39 7.13 5.02
C PRO A 518 2.47 8.35 4.80
N LYS A 519 1.28 8.12 4.22
CA LYS A 519 0.25 9.16 4.00
C LYS A 519 -0.90 8.94 4.98
N GLY A 520 -1.13 9.87 5.91
CA GLY A 520 -2.27 9.78 6.83
C GLY A 520 -3.57 10.17 6.14
N ILE A 521 -4.30 9.21 5.57
CA ILE A 521 -5.61 9.46 4.95
C ILE A 521 -6.61 9.87 6.04
N LEU A 522 -7.29 11.01 5.86
CA LEU A 522 -8.26 11.56 6.82
C LEU A 522 -9.69 11.34 6.33
N HIS A 523 -10.48 10.65 7.15
CA HIS A 523 -11.93 10.52 6.98
C HIS A 523 -12.68 11.33 8.04
N THR A 524 -13.81 11.91 7.64
CA THR A 524 -14.72 12.64 8.53
C THR A 524 -15.90 11.78 8.96
N THR A 525 -16.85 12.35 9.71
CA THR A 525 -17.80 11.59 10.53
C THR A 525 -19.07 11.19 9.74
N GLY A 526 -19.83 12.17 9.25
CA GLY A 526 -21.18 11.96 8.72
C GLY A 526 -21.19 11.29 7.35
N GLY A 527 -20.39 11.80 6.42
CA GLY A 527 -20.27 11.24 5.07
C GLY A 527 -19.74 9.80 5.07
N TYR A 528 -18.68 9.54 5.84
CA TYR A 528 -18.08 8.21 5.98
C TYR A 528 -19.08 7.19 6.51
N LEU A 529 -19.74 7.47 7.64
CA LEU A 529 -20.67 6.51 8.24
C LEU A 529 -21.89 6.24 7.35
N THR A 530 -22.44 7.29 6.72
CA THR A 530 -23.56 7.14 5.79
C THR A 530 -23.19 6.19 4.64
N TYR A 531 -21.99 6.38 4.07
CA TYR A 531 -21.52 5.56 2.97
C TYR A 531 -21.23 4.12 3.41
N ALA A 532 -20.46 3.91 4.48
CA ALA A 532 -20.14 2.57 5.00
C ALA A 532 -21.39 1.78 5.42
N SER A 533 -22.38 2.46 6.01
CA SER A 533 -23.66 1.85 6.37
C SER A 533 -24.48 1.45 5.14
N LEU A 534 -24.48 2.25 4.08
CA LEU A 534 -25.24 1.99 2.85
C LEU A 534 -24.61 0.90 1.99
N THR A 535 -23.29 0.98 1.78
CA THR A 535 -22.55 -0.04 1.01
C THR A 535 -22.64 -1.39 1.69
N PHE A 536 -22.54 -1.45 3.03
CA PHE A 536 -22.73 -2.70 3.78
C PHE A 536 -24.12 -3.30 3.53
N LYS A 537 -25.20 -2.50 3.70
CA LYS A 537 -26.58 -2.97 3.52
C LYS A 537 -26.81 -3.56 2.13
N TYR A 538 -26.47 -2.81 1.08
CA TYR A 538 -26.84 -3.22 -0.28
C TYR A 538 -25.88 -4.21 -0.93
N THR A 539 -24.57 -4.03 -0.79
CA THR A 539 -23.62 -4.95 -1.42
C THR A 539 -23.69 -6.35 -0.80
N PHE A 540 -23.86 -6.43 0.53
CA PHE A 540 -24.04 -7.74 1.17
C PHE A 540 -25.49 -8.22 1.19
N ALA A 541 -26.44 -7.39 0.70
CA ALA A 541 -27.88 -7.60 0.84
C ALA A 541 -28.24 -8.07 2.26
N TYR A 542 -27.66 -7.41 3.26
CA TYR A 542 -27.67 -7.84 4.66
C TYR A 542 -29.11 -7.96 5.17
N GLN A 543 -29.42 -9.08 5.80
CA GLN A 543 -30.70 -9.32 6.46
C GLN A 543 -30.53 -9.33 7.99
N PRO A 544 -31.45 -8.70 8.74
CA PRO A 544 -31.40 -8.75 10.21
C PRO A 544 -31.29 -10.18 10.75
N GLY A 545 -30.39 -10.38 11.69
CA GLY A 545 -30.11 -11.70 12.29
C GLY A 545 -29.05 -12.52 11.57
N GLU A 546 -28.57 -12.09 10.39
CA GLU A 546 -27.43 -12.75 9.76
C GLU A 546 -26.12 -12.48 10.51
N ILE A 547 -25.25 -13.49 10.54
CA ILE A 547 -23.91 -13.41 11.09
C ILE A 547 -22.93 -13.16 9.95
N TYR A 548 -22.21 -12.05 10.08
CA TYR A 548 -21.29 -11.54 9.09
C TYR A 548 -19.84 -11.69 9.58
N MET A 549 -18.98 -12.25 8.74
CA MET A 549 -17.54 -12.39 9.03
C MET A 549 -16.70 -11.74 7.94
N CYS A 550 -15.99 -10.68 8.33
CA CYS A 550 -14.89 -10.12 7.55
C CYS A 550 -13.55 -10.52 8.17
N THR A 551 -12.66 -11.07 7.36
CA THR A 551 -11.35 -11.58 7.84
C THR A 551 -10.26 -10.51 7.91
N ALA A 552 -10.56 -9.29 7.49
CA ALA A 552 -9.59 -8.20 7.47
C ALA A 552 -9.22 -7.72 8.87
N ASP A 553 -7.96 -7.29 9.02
CA ASP A 553 -7.48 -6.66 10.24
C ASP A 553 -7.94 -5.19 10.32
N VAL A 554 -8.28 -4.72 11.52
CA VAL A 554 -8.70 -3.33 11.81
C VAL A 554 -7.61 -2.29 11.56
N GLY A 555 -6.34 -2.70 11.42
CA GLY A 555 -5.25 -1.86 10.92
C GLY A 555 -5.38 -1.47 9.44
N TRP A 556 -6.39 -1.95 8.73
CA TRP A 556 -6.70 -1.59 7.35
C TRP A 556 -8.12 -1.00 7.24
N ILE A 557 -8.39 -0.32 6.12
CA ILE A 557 -9.68 0.34 5.89
C ILE A 557 -10.84 -0.66 5.86
N THR A 558 -10.61 -1.89 5.37
CA THR A 558 -11.62 -2.96 5.38
C THR A 558 -12.06 -3.30 6.79
N GLY A 559 -11.14 -3.33 7.77
CA GLY A 559 -11.53 -3.56 9.16
C GLY A 559 -12.29 -2.38 9.77
N HIS A 560 -11.96 -1.14 9.40
CA HIS A 560 -12.73 0.03 9.83
C HIS A 560 -14.18 -0.03 9.29
N SER A 561 -14.32 -0.05 7.97
CA SER A 561 -15.62 0.09 7.32
C SER A 561 -16.46 -1.18 7.42
N TYR A 562 -15.83 -2.35 7.38
CA TYR A 562 -16.52 -3.63 7.18
C TYR A 562 -16.16 -4.72 8.17
N VAL A 563 -15.41 -4.48 9.24
CA VAL A 563 -15.50 -5.29 10.48
C VAL A 563 -16.35 -4.55 11.51
N LEU A 564 -16.20 -3.23 11.61
CA LEU A 564 -16.77 -2.44 12.69
C LEU A 564 -17.94 -1.53 12.26
N TYR A 565 -17.68 -0.44 11.54
CA TYR A 565 -18.64 0.66 11.39
C TYR A 565 -19.86 0.32 10.53
N GLY A 566 -19.66 -0.29 9.36
CA GLY A 566 -20.75 -0.72 8.48
C GLY A 566 -21.67 -1.76 9.14
N PRO A 567 -21.15 -2.88 9.66
CA PRO A 567 -21.95 -3.90 10.34
C PRO A 567 -22.70 -3.36 11.55
N LEU A 568 -22.00 -2.71 12.50
CA LEU A 568 -22.64 -2.25 13.75
C LEU A 568 -23.65 -1.12 13.48
N SER A 569 -23.41 -0.22 12.52
CA SER A 569 -24.42 0.76 12.15
C SER A 569 -25.68 0.13 11.54
N ASN A 570 -25.61 -1.09 11.01
CA ASN A 570 -26.77 -1.85 10.51
C ASN A 570 -27.32 -2.87 11.52
N ARG A 571 -26.92 -2.79 12.81
CA ARG A 571 -27.31 -3.75 13.87
C ARG A 571 -26.92 -5.19 13.53
N ALA A 572 -25.83 -5.40 12.78
CA ALA A 572 -25.37 -6.73 12.43
C ALA A 572 -24.58 -7.41 13.56
N THR A 573 -24.56 -8.74 13.56
CA THR A 573 -23.58 -9.52 14.33
C THR A 573 -22.31 -9.67 13.49
N THR A 574 -21.20 -9.10 13.96
CA THR A 574 -19.89 -9.15 13.28
C THR A 574 -18.93 -10.08 14.00
N VAL A 575 -18.07 -10.79 13.25
CA VAL A 575 -17.03 -11.66 13.81
C VAL A 575 -15.69 -10.94 13.85
N VAL A 576 -15.07 -10.89 15.02
CA VAL A 576 -13.68 -10.46 15.22
C VAL A 576 -12.82 -11.71 15.36
N PHE A 577 -12.05 -12.02 14.32
CA PHE A 577 -11.15 -13.18 14.29
C PHE A 577 -9.71 -12.75 14.53
N GLU A 578 -9.10 -13.28 15.59
CA GLU A 578 -7.73 -12.91 15.99
C GLU A 578 -6.65 -13.58 15.11
N GLY A 579 -6.92 -14.81 14.68
CA GLY A 579 -5.90 -15.70 14.15
C GLY A 579 -5.62 -15.60 12.65
N ILE A 580 -5.23 -16.73 12.07
CA ILE A 580 -4.96 -16.87 10.62
C ILE A 580 -5.76 -18.03 10.00
N PRO A 581 -6.01 -18.02 8.68
CA PRO A 581 -6.75 -19.06 7.97
C PRO A 581 -6.21 -20.49 8.11
N THR A 582 -4.95 -20.64 8.49
CA THR A 582 -4.20 -21.90 8.42
C THR A 582 -3.80 -22.45 9.77
N TYR A 583 -4.23 -21.83 10.87
CA TYR A 583 -3.92 -22.28 12.23
C TYR A 583 -5.20 -22.68 12.98
N PRO A 584 -5.27 -23.87 13.60
CA PRO A 584 -4.23 -24.89 13.69
C PRO A 584 -4.05 -25.70 12.39
N ASP A 585 -5.02 -25.65 11.48
CA ASP A 585 -4.94 -26.23 10.15
C ASP A 585 -5.66 -25.35 9.11
N VAL A 586 -5.55 -25.73 7.84
CA VAL A 586 -6.12 -24.99 6.69
C VAL A 586 -7.64 -25.11 6.58
N SER A 587 -8.30 -25.77 7.53
CA SER A 587 -9.76 -25.76 7.66
C SER A 587 -10.29 -24.66 8.58
N ARG A 588 -9.42 -23.80 9.13
CA ARG A 588 -9.82 -22.89 10.21
C ARG A 588 -11.02 -22.02 9.86
N PHE A 589 -11.02 -21.37 8.70
CA PHE A 589 -12.16 -20.54 8.28
C PHE A 589 -13.45 -21.34 8.17
N TRP A 590 -13.39 -22.53 7.59
CA TRP A 590 -14.58 -23.36 7.35
C TRP A 590 -15.15 -23.91 8.65
N ASN A 591 -14.27 -24.27 9.60
CA ASN A 591 -14.67 -24.64 10.96
C ASN A 591 -15.36 -23.48 11.69
N ILE A 592 -14.86 -22.24 11.54
CA ILE A 592 -15.48 -21.04 12.11
C ILE A 592 -16.86 -20.80 11.47
N ILE A 593 -16.97 -20.95 10.15
CA ILE A 593 -18.22 -20.83 9.40
C ILE A 593 -19.28 -21.80 9.95
N ASP A 594 -18.95 -23.08 10.06
CA ASP A 594 -19.86 -24.11 10.58
C ASP A 594 -20.22 -23.87 12.04
N LYS A 595 -19.25 -23.51 12.85
CA LYS A 595 -19.43 -23.35 14.29
C LYS A 595 -20.34 -22.18 14.64
N HIS A 596 -20.18 -21.05 13.95
CA HIS A 596 -20.94 -19.83 14.21
C HIS A 596 -22.09 -19.61 13.23
N GLN A 597 -22.34 -20.56 12.32
CA GLN A 597 -23.40 -20.47 11.30
C GLN A 597 -23.30 -19.17 10.48
N ILE A 598 -22.09 -18.84 10.03
CA ILE A 598 -21.82 -17.60 9.27
C ILE A 598 -22.63 -17.60 7.97
N ASN A 599 -23.30 -16.47 7.68
CA ASN A 599 -24.12 -16.30 6.48
C ASN A 599 -23.39 -15.56 5.36
N ILE A 600 -22.57 -14.56 5.75
CA ILE A 600 -21.82 -13.74 4.81
C ILE A 600 -20.34 -13.83 5.18
N PHE A 601 -19.52 -14.31 4.24
CA PHE A 601 -18.08 -14.47 4.44
C PHE A 601 -17.30 -13.58 3.47
N TYR A 602 -16.51 -12.66 4.01
CA TYR A 602 -15.78 -11.63 3.26
C TYR A 602 -14.27 -11.71 3.53
N THR A 603 -13.47 -11.99 2.50
CA THR A 603 -12.03 -12.24 2.65
C THR A 603 -11.21 -11.71 1.47
N ALA A 604 -9.89 -11.77 1.55
CA ALA A 604 -9.00 -11.33 0.47
C ALA A 604 -8.67 -12.46 -0.52
N PRO A 605 -8.46 -12.18 -1.83
CA PRO A 605 -7.99 -13.14 -2.80
C PRO A 605 -6.71 -13.88 -2.38
N THR A 606 -5.80 -13.23 -1.65
CA THR A 606 -4.59 -13.91 -1.16
C THR A 606 -4.92 -15.04 -0.19
N ALA A 607 -5.88 -14.83 0.72
CA ALA A 607 -6.31 -15.90 1.61
C ALA A 607 -6.97 -17.02 0.81
N ILE A 608 -7.77 -16.68 -0.21
CA ILE A 608 -8.40 -17.65 -1.12
C ILE A 608 -7.33 -18.47 -1.84
N ARG A 609 -6.34 -17.83 -2.49
CA ARG A 609 -5.25 -18.52 -3.20
C ARG A 609 -4.40 -19.38 -2.27
N SER A 610 -4.10 -18.88 -1.07
CA SER A 610 -3.35 -19.64 -0.06
C SER A 610 -4.08 -20.92 0.35
N LEU A 611 -5.42 -20.89 0.44
CA LEU A 611 -6.22 -22.05 0.80
C LEU A 611 -6.46 -22.99 -0.39
N MET A 612 -6.68 -22.44 -1.59
CA MET A 612 -6.81 -23.16 -2.86
C MET A 612 -5.54 -23.95 -3.21
N GLY A 613 -4.37 -23.54 -2.71
CA GLY A 613 -3.11 -24.29 -2.87
C GLY A 613 -3.08 -25.62 -2.12
N HIS A 614 -4.02 -25.88 -1.20
CA HIS A 614 -4.13 -27.13 -0.45
C HIS A 614 -5.26 -28.02 -0.99
N ASP A 615 -5.32 -29.25 -0.48
CA ASP A 615 -6.33 -30.22 -0.89
C ASP A 615 -7.77 -29.76 -0.52
N ASP A 616 -8.70 -29.91 -1.47
CA ASP A 616 -10.10 -29.50 -1.29
C ASP A 616 -10.80 -30.23 -0.13
N SER A 617 -10.28 -31.37 0.36
CA SER A 617 -10.83 -32.08 1.52
C SER A 617 -10.86 -31.24 2.78
N PHE A 618 -9.95 -30.28 2.96
CA PHE A 618 -9.98 -29.37 4.09
C PHE A 618 -11.21 -28.45 4.08
N VAL A 619 -11.71 -28.10 2.89
CA VAL A 619 -12.95 -27.35 2.72
C VAL A 619 -14.15 -28.30 2.73
N THR A 620 -14.13 -29.33 1.88
CA THR A 620 -15.27 -30.20 1.58
C THR A 620 -15.69 -31.11 2.74
N ARG A 621 -14.80 -31.35 3.73
CA ARG A 621 -15.16 -32.04 4.98
C ARG A 621 -16.04 -31.22 5.93
N THR A 622 -16.19 -29.92 5.68
CA THR A 622 -17.05 -29.01 6.44
C THR A 622 -18.35 -28.74 5.71
N SER A 623 -19.40 -28.39 6.45
CA SER A 623 -20.78 -28.24 5.95
C SER A 623 -20.94 -26.98 5.09
N ARG A 624 -20.56 -25.82 5.62
CA ARG A 624 -20.68 -24.46 5.06
C ARG A 624 -22.09 -24.06 4.61
N LYS A 625 -23.12 -24.82 5.00
CA LYS A 625 -24.51 -24.66 4.56
C LYS A 625 -25.16 -23.37 5.00
N SER A 626 -24.64 -22.71 6.04
CA SER A 626 -25.16 -21.42 6.50
C SER A 626 -24.82 -20.27 5.55
N LEU A 627 -23.79 -20.42 4.71
CA LEU A 627 -23.36 -19.39 3.78
C LEU A 627 -24.44 -19.12 2.73
N ARG A 628 -24.78 -17.84 2.59
CA ARG A 628 -25.61 -17.30 1.51
C ARG A 628 -24.76 -16.50 0.52
N LEU A 629 -23.74 -15.80 1.03
CA LEU A 629 -22.97 -14.84 0.25
C LEU A 629 -21.47 -14.94 0.56
N LEU A 630 -20.68 -14.85 -0.49
CA LEU A 630 -19.24 -14.73 -0.44
C LEU A 630 -18.83 -13.35 -0.94
N GLY A 631 -17.72 -12.82 -0.45
CA GLY A 631 -17.17 -11.57 -0.94
C GLY A 631 -15.65 -11.57 -0.96
N THR A 632 -15.10 -10.78 -1.87
CA THR A 632 -13.66 -10.67 -2.09
C THR A 632 -13.21 -9.20 -2.18
N VAL A 633 -12.01 -8.90 -1.68
CA VAL A 633 -11.52 -7.53 -1.53
C VAL A 633 -10.00 -7.36 -1.56
N GLY A 634 -9.57 -6.18 -2.01
CA GLY A 634 -8.25 -5.61 -1.74
C GLY A 634 -7.24 -5.81 -2.85
N GLU A 635 -7.50 -6.72 -3.78
CA GLU A 635 -6.71 -6.97 -4.98
C GLU A 635 -7.57 -7.64 -6.05
N PRO A 636 -7.13 -7.64 -7.33
CA PRO A 636 -7.80 -8.41 -8.36
C PRO A 636 -7.83 -9.90 -8.02
N ILE A 637 -9.01 -10.52 -8.18
CA ILE A 637 -9.16 -11.98 -8.09
C ILE A 637 -9.06 -12.58 -9.49
N ASN A 638 -8.14 -13.52 -9.69
CA ASN A 638 -8.01 -14.19 -10.98
C ASN A 638 -9.20 -15.16 -11.20
N PRO A 639 -9.64 -15.39 -12.46
CA PRO A 639 -10.81 -16.22 -12.75
C PRO A 639 -10.77 -17.64 -12.17
N GLU A 640 -9.59 -18.25 -12.02
CA GLU A 640 -9.45 -19.59 -11.43
C GLU A 640 -9.76 -19.58 -9.93
N ALA A 641 -9.15 -18.66 -9.16
CA ALA A 641 -9.44 -18.51 -7.74
C ALA A 641 -10.90 -18.12 -7.49
N TRP A 642 -11.47 -17.26 -8.35
CA TRP A 642 -12.89 -16.92 -8.29
C TRP A 642 -13.77 -18.16 -8.48
N ARG A 643 -13.47 -19.01 -9.48
CA ARG A 643 -14.24 -20.23 -9.73
C ARG A 643 -14.10 -21.22 -8.59
N TRP A 644 -12.90 -21.44 -8.05
CA TRP A 644 -12.70 -22.30 -6.88
C TRP A 644 -13.50 -21.80 -5.66
N TYR A 645 -13.49 -20.49 -5.41
CA TYR A 645 -14.25 -19.89 -4.31
C TYR A 645 -15.76 -20.08 -4.51
N TYR A 646 -16.25 -19.97 -5.74
CA TYR A 646 -17.65 -20.21 -6.07
C TYR A 646 -18.04 -21.69 -5.91
N THR A 647 -17.26 -22.59 -6.52
CA THR A 647 -17.62 -24.01 -6.63
C THR A 647 -17.30 -24.80 -5.37
N VAL A 648 -16.08 -24.67 -4.86
CA VAL A 648 -15.59 -25.47 -3.73
C VAL A 648 -16.09 -24.89 -2.43
N VAL A 649 -15.86 -23.60 -2.17
CA VAL A 649 -16.25 -22.96 -0.90
C VAL A 649 -17.75 -22.70 -0.85
N GLY A 650 -18.30 -22.03 -1.87
CA GLY A 650 -19.72 -21.65 -1.94
C GLY A 650 -20.67 -22.75 -2.42
N ASN A 651 -20.18 -23.96 -2.69
CA ASN A 651 -20.95 -25.08 -3.22
C ASN A 651 -21.76 -24.74 -4.50
N SER A 652 -21.31 -23.76 -5.29
CA SER A 652 -22.06 -23.19 -6.42
C SER A 652 -23.45 -22.65 -6.06
N GLN A 653 -23.68 -22.26 -4.80
CA GLN A 653 -24.93 -21.69 -4.30
C GLN A 653 -24.77 -20.23 -3.86
N CYS A 654 -23.57 -19.82 -3.47
CA CYS A 654 -23.31 -18.46 -3.01
C CYS A 654 -22.89 -17.54 -4.15
N SER A 655 -23.56 -16.39 -4.29
CA SER A 655 -23.04 -15.28 -5.11
C SER A 655 -21.72 -14.77 -4.53
N ILE A 656 -20.82 -14.27 -5.39
CA ILE A 656 -19.56 -13.64 -4.98
C ILE A 656 -19.62 -12.14 -5.27
N VAL A 657 -19.45 -11.32 -4.25
CA VAL A 657 -19.28 -9.88 -4.41
C VAL A 657 -17.80 -9.50 -4.49
N ASP A 658 -17.32 -9.20 -5.70
CA ASP A 658 -15.99 -8.63 -5.91
C ASP A 658 -16.04 -7.11 -5.71
N THR A 659 -15.38 -6.64 -4.66
CA THR A 659 -15.49 -5.25 -4.20
C THR A 659 -14.22 -4.48 -4.51
N TRP A 660 -14.26 -3.62 -5.53
CA TRP A 660 -13.17 -2.67 -5.77
C TRP A 660 -13.43 -1.34 -5.07
N TRP A 661 -12.43 -0.89 -4.32
CA TRP A 661 -12.38 0.35 -3.56
C TRP A 661 -11.00 0.55 -2.92
N GLN A 662 -10.79 1.69 -2.25
CA GLN A 662 -9.48 2.08 -1.72
C GLN A 662 -9.61 2.69 -0.31
N THR A 663 -8.48 2.94 0.36
CA THR A 663 -8.51 3.61 1.66
C THR A 663 -9.11 5.01 1.54
N GLU A 664 -8.80 5.70 0.45
CA GLU A 664 -9.25 7.04 0.12
C GLU A 664 -10.72 7.12 -0.27
N THR A 665 -11.37 5.98 -0.56
CA THR A 665 -12.79 5.96 -0.96
C THR A 665 -13.74 5.68 0.19
N GLY A 666 -13.23 5.19 1.32
CA GLY A 666 -13.97 4.91 2.56
C GLY A 666 -14.92 3.72 2.50
N GLY A 667 -15.54 3.46 1.35
CA GLY A 667 -16.38 2.29 1.09
C GLY A 667 -16.36 1.83 -0.36
N PHE A 668 -17.25 0.90 -0.72
CA PHE A 668 -17.28 0.22 -2.01
C PHE A 668 -17.56 1.20 -3.15
N MET A 669 -16.86 1.04 -4.28
CA MET A 669 -16.97 1.94 -5.43
C MET A 669 -17.55 1.24 -6.65
N ILE A 670 -17.04 0.04 -6.96
CA ILE A 670 -17.51 -0.81 -8.06
C ILE A 670 -17.67 -2.20 -7.48
N THR A 671 -18.88 -2.73 -7.54
CA THR A 671 -19.21 -4.01 -6.89
C THR A 671 -20.53 -4.57 -7.43
N PRO A 672 -20.66 -5.90 -7.58
CA PRO A 672 -21.94 -6.50 -7.91
C PRO A 672 -22.93 -6.39 -6.75
N LEU A 673 -24.20 -6.32 -7.09
CA LEU A 673 -25.29 -6.57 -6.15
C LEU A 673 -25.78 -8.01 -6.32
N PRO A 674 -25.89 -8.79 -5.25
CA PRO A 674 -26.17 -10.23 -5.34
C PRO A 674 -27.55 -10.48 -5.95
N ASN A 675 -27.62 -11.42 -6.89
CA ASN A 675 -28.83 -11.80 -7.61
C ASN A 675 -29.47 -10.70 -8.48
N VAL A 676 -28.79 -9.57 -8.73
CA VAL A 676 -29.32 -8.47 -9.55
C VAL A 676 -28.88 -8.57 -11.01
N TRP A 677 -27.67 -9.07 -11.28
CA TRP A 677 -27.13 -9.30 -12.62
C TRP A 677 -26.14 -10.48 -12.67
N PRO A 678 -25.86 -11.05 -13.86
CA PRO A 678 -24.88 -12.12 -14.02
C PRO A 678 -23.47 -11.68 -13.61
N LEU A 679 -22.74 -12.54 -12.90
CA LEU A 679 -21.36 -12.27 -12.50
C LEU A 679 -20.36 -12.78 -13.53
N GLU A 680 -19.29 -12.05 -13.76
CA GLU A 680 -18.17 -12.49 -14.59
C GLU A 680 -16.91 -12.66 -13.73
N PRO A 681 -16.25 -13.84 -13.74
CA PRO A 681 -15.07 -14.08 -12.91
C PRO A 681 -13.97 -13.03 -13.12
N GLY A 682 -13.57 -12.37 -12.04
CA GLY A 682 -12.56 -11.32 -12.03
C GLY A 682 -13.05 -9.92 -12.42
N SER A 683 -14.36 -9.73 -12.61
CA SER A 683 -14.96 -8.41 -12.79
C SER A 683 -15.57 -7.88 -11.50
N ALA A 684 -15.32 -6.60 -11.20
CA ALA A 684 -16.04 -5.86 -10.16
C ALA A 684 -17.46 -5.44 -10.61
N THR A 685 -17.80 -5.66 -11.89
CA THR A 685 -19.08 -5.34 -12.53
C THR A 685 -19.38 -3.85 -12.66
N LEU A 686 -20.38 -3.32 -11.95
CA LEU A 686 -20.93 -1.98 -12.16
C LEU A 686 -20.65 -1.05 -10.96
N PRO A 687 -20.64 0.29 -11.19
CA PRO A 687 -20.44 1.25 -10.11
C PRO A 687 -21.57 1.23 -9.07
N PHE A 688 -21.21 1.47 -7.81
CA PHE A 688 -22.17 1.70 -6.74
C PHE A 688 -22.85 3.08 -6.88
N PHE A 689 -23.88 3.33 -6.08
CA PHE A 689 -24.63 4.59 -6.13
C PHE A 689 -23.75 5.81 -5.86
N GLY A 690 -23.97 6.87 -6.63
CA GLY A 690 -23.19 8.11 -6.62
C GLY A 690 -21.85 8.03 -7.36
N ILE A 691 -21.40 6.84 -7.79
CA ILE A 691 -20.08 6.67 -8.38
C ILE A 691 -20.14 6.79 -9.90
N GLN A 692 -19.51 7.84 -10.43
CA GLN A 692 -19.43 8.14 -11.87
C GLN A 692 -18.02 7.84 -12.39
N THR A 693 -17.79 6.63 -12.89
CA THR A 693 -16.50 6.22 -13.45
C THR A 693 -16.23 6.89 -14.81
N GLN A 694 -14.96 7.14 -15.10
CA GLN A 694 -14.47 7.61 -16.38
C GLN A 694 -13.09 7.00 -16.64
N LEU A 695 -12.89 6.39 -17.81
CA LEU A 695 -11.55 6.02 -18.27
C LEU A 695 -10.90 7.22 -18.96
N LEU A 696 -9.69 7.59 -18.52
CA LEU A 696 -8.89 8.61 -19.16
C LEU A 696 -7.69 7.98 -19.88
N SER A 697 -7.41 8.43 -21.09
CA SER A 697 -6.21 8.04 -21.84
C SER A 697 -4.96 8.53 -21.09
N LYS A 698 -3.97 7.66 -20.89
CA LYS A 698 -2.71 8.05 -20.23
C LYS A 698 -1.95 9.10 -21.04
N ASP A 699 -1.98 9.02 -22.36
CA ASP A 699 -1.21 9.89 -23.26
C ASP A 699 -1.89 11.24 -23.47
N THR A 700 -3.17 11.22 -23.85
CA THR A 700 -3.90 12.44 -24.21
C THR A 700 -4.59 13.10 -23.02
N LYS A 701 -4.71 12.38 -21.89
CA LYS A 701 -5.52 12.74 -20.73
C LYS A 701 -7.00 12.99 -21.02
N GLN A 702 -7.50 12.57 -22.19
CA GLN A 702 -8.88 12.78 -22.60
C GLN A 702 -9.80 11.63 -22.15
N PRO A 703 -11.10 11.92 -21.90
CA PRO A 703 -12.15 10.91 -21.72
C PRO A 703 -12.24 9.91 -22.87
N MET A 704 -12.28 8.63 -22.51
CA MET A 704 -12.50 7.51 -23.43
C MET A 704 -13.94 6.99 -23.32
N GLN A 705 -14.49 6.51 -24.43
CA GLN A 705 -15.81 5.87 -24.46
C GLN A 705 -15.66 4.34 -24.42
N PRO A 706 -16.42 3.63 -23.58
CA PRO A 706 -16.44 2.17 -23.60
C PRO A 706 -16.92 1.60 -24.96
N PRO A 707 -16.44 0.42 -25.38
CA PRO A 707 -15.41 -0.38 -24.71
C PRO A 707 -14.02 0.27 -24.81
N ALA A 708 -13.30 0.30 -23.69
CA ALA A 708 -12.00 0.97 -23.59
C ALA A 708 -11.19 0.46 -22.40
N GLU A 709 -9.88 0.70 -22.44
CA GLU A 709 -8.97 0.49 -21.33
C GLU A 709 -8.21 1.80 -21.05
N GLY A 710 -8.10 2.18 -19.78
CA GLY A 710 -7.41 3.42 -19.41
C GLY A 710 -7.22 3.60 -17.91
N ALA A 711 -6.82 4.80 -17.52
CA ALA A 711 -6.74 5.22 -16.13
C ALA A 711 -8.14 5.35 -15.53
N LEU A 712 -8.42 4.67 -14.42
CA LEU A 712 -9.71 4.74 -13.74
C LEU A 712 -9.81 6.01 -12.90
N CYS A 713 -10.69 6.91 -13.34
CA CYS A 713 -10.99 8.16 -12.69
C CYS A 713 -12.48 8.24 -12.28
N ILE A 714 -12.78 9.06 -11.28
CA ILE A 714 -14.15 9.32 -10.83
C ILE A 714 -14.46 10.80 -11.07
N ARG A 715 -15.59 11.06 -11.74
CA ARG A 715 -16.00 12.40 -12.21
C ARG A 715 -16.47 13.34 -11.11
N ASP A 716 -17.04 12.81 -10.03
CA ASP A 716 -17.61 13.61 -8.95
C ASP A 716 -17.44 12.90 -7.61
N SER A 717 -17.64 13.63 -6.52
CA SER A 717 -17.49 13.15 -5.15
C SER A 717 -18.62 12.21 -4.72
N TRP A 718 -18.33 11.46 -3.66
CA TRP A 718 -19.26 10.59 -2.94
C TRP A 718 -19.06 10.78 -1.43
N PRO A 719 -20.07 10.45 -0.58
CA PRO A 719 -20.00 10.79 0.85
C PRO A 719 -18.81 10.21 1.60
N GLY A 720 -18.41 8.97 1.28
CA GLY A 720 -17.33 8.25 1.93
C GLY A 720 -15.90 8.66 1.55
N GLN A 721 -15.73 9.63 0.65
CA GLN A 721 -14.41 10.02 0.15
C GLN A 721 -13.52 10.61 1.26
N ALA A 722 -12.22 10.31 1.28
CA ALA A 722 -11.29 10.99 2.17
C ALA A 722 -11.27 12.49 1.90
N ARG A 723 -11.16 13.30 2.96
CA ARG A 723 -11.21 14.77 2.83
C ARG A 723 -9.84 15.40 2.59
N SER A 724 -8.79 14.74 3.08
CA SER A 724 -7.41 15.24 2.99
C SER A 724 -6.40 14.14 3.32
N LEU A 725 -5.13 14.45 3.11
CA LEU A 725 -4.06 13.90 3.94
C LEU A 725 -3.94 14.76 5.21
N TYR A 726 -3.84 14.14 6.37
CA TYR A 726 -3.74 14.83 7.65
C TYR A 726 -2.58 15.81 7.62
N ARG A 727 -2.87 17.09 7.92
CA ARG A 727 -1.91 18.22 7.88
C ARG A 727 -1.16 18.42 6.55
N ASN A 728 -1.63 17.81 5.45
CA ASN A 728 -0.97 17.93 4.15
C ASN A 728 -1.97 17.90 2.98
N HIS A 729 -2.93 18.83 2.99
CA HIS A 729 -3.94 18.93 1.93
C HIS A 729 -3.34 19.20 0.54
N LYS A 730 -2.23 19.95 0.46
CA LYS A 730 -1.54 20.16 -0.81
C LYS A 730 -1.14 18.83 -1.45
N ARG A 731 -0.54 17.92 -0.68
CA ARG A 731 -0.14 16.61 -1.18
C ARG A 731 -1.35 15.73 -1.55
N PHE A 732 -2.49 15.92 -0.90
CA PHE A 732 -3.74 15.27 -1.29
C PHE A 732 -4.15 15.68 -2.71
N VAL A 733 -4.16 16.99 -2.99
CA VAL A 733 -4.48 17.53 -4.32
C VAL A 733 -3.49 17.05 -5.38
N GLU A 734 -2.18 17.15 -5.10
CA GLU A 734 -1.11 16.69 -5.99
C GLU A 734 -1.23 15.22 -6.40
N VAL A 735 -1.63 14.36 -5.45
CA VAL A 735 -1.67 12.92 -5.69
C VAL A 735 -2.94 12.49 -6.41
N TYR A 736 -4.11 13.04 -6.02
CA TYR A 736 -5.39 12.49 -6.43
C TYR A 736 -6.14 13.35 -7.46
N PHE A 737 -5.80 14.62 -7.65
CA PHE A 737 -6.58 15.55 -8.49
C PHE A 737 -5.75 16.26 -9.55
N GLU A 738 -4.47 16.55 -9.30
CA GLU A 738 -3.57 17.12 -10.32
C GLU A 738 -3.27 16.22 -11.53
N PRO A 739 -3.16 14.88 -11.41
CA PRO A 739 -2.87 14.03 -12.56
C PRO A 739 -3.89 14.20 -13.68
N TYR A 740 -5.17 14.35 -13.30
CA TYR A 740 -6.32 14.55 -14.18
C TYR A 740 -7.28 15.60 -13.56
N PRO A 741 -7.05 16.89 -13.81
CA PRO A 741 -7.84 17.98 -13.21
C PRO A 741 -9.35 17.83 -13.48
N GLY A 742 -10.15 18.00 -12.44
CA GLY A 742 -11.61 17.79 -12.48
C GLY A 742 -12.04 16.36 -12.21
N TYR A 743 -11.10 15.43 -11.97
CA TYR A 743 -11.38 14.04 -11.65
C TYR A 743 -10.61 13.62 -10.40
N TYR A 744 -11.19 12.70 -9.62
CA TYR A 744 -10.41 11.91 -8.68
C TYR A 744 -9.70 10.77 -9.43
N PHE A 745 -8.39 10.71 -9.31
CA PHE A 745 -7.57 9.63 -9.87
C PHE A 745 -7.30 8.55 -8.84
N SER A 746 -7.77 7.34 -9.11
CA SER A 746 -7.56 6.18 -8.24
C SER A 746 -6.11 5.68 -8.24
N GLY A 747 -5.36 5.90 -9.32
CA GLY A 747 -4.08 5.24 -9.55
C GLY A 747 -4.20 3.79 -10.06
N ASP A 748 -5.41 3.31 -10.33
CA ASP A 748 -5.67 2.00 -10.94
C ASP A 748 -5.98 2.13 -12.44
N GLY A 749 -5.62 1.10 -13.21
CA GLY A 749 -6.06 0.88 -14.57
C GLY A 749 -7.35 0.06 -14.57
N CYS A 750 -8.19 0.31 -15.57
CA CYS A 750 -9.43 -0.42 -15.74
C CYS A 750 -9.77 -0.61 -17.21
N GLU A 751 -10.25 -1.81 -17.55
CA GLU A 751 -10.93 -2.12 -18.80
C GLU A 751 -12.44 -2.11 -18.55
N ILE A 752 -13.18 -1.37 -19.37
CA ILE A 752 -14.64 -1.44 -19.43
C ILE A 752 -15.02 -2.12 -20.75
N LYS A 753 -15.71 -3.25 -20.67
CA LYS A 753 -16.15 -4.01 -21.86
C LYS A 753 -17.49 -3.52 -22.39
N GLU A 754 -17.96 -4.13 -23.49
CA GLU A 754 -19.22 -3.76 -24.16
C GLU A 754 -20.46 -3.86 -23.26
N ASN A 755 -20.46 -4.76 -22.27
CA ASN A 755 -21.51 -4.91 -21.27
C ASN A 755 -21.45 -3.84 -20.15
N GLY A 756 -20.46 -2.95 -20.18
CA GLY A 756 -20.24 -1.91 -19.16
C GLY A 756 -19.57 -2.40 -17.88
N TYR A 757 -19.18 -3.68 -17.80
CA TYR A 757 -18.51 -4.22 -16.62
C TYR A 757 -17.06 -3.74 -16.55
N HIS A 758 -16.59 -3.56 -15.32
CA HIS A 758 -15.25 -3.05 -15.01
C HIS A 758 -14.33 -4.21 -14.61
N TRP A 759 -13.19 -4.31 -15.28
CA TRP A 759 -12.06 -5.15 -14.89
C TRP A 759 -10.94 -4.27 -14.40
N ILE A 760 -10.54 -4.44 -13.15
CA ILE A 760 -9.44 -3.68 -12.58
C ILE A 760 -8.15 -4.37 -12.96
N THR A 761 -7.36 -3.73 -13.82
CA THR A 761 -6.12 -4.32 -14.38
C THR A 761 -4.91 -4.14 -13.46
N GLY A 762 -5.09 -3.47 -12.32
CA GLY A 762 -4.06 -3.22 -11.30
C GLY A 762 -3.61 -1.76 -11.28
N ARG A 763 -2.53 -1.47 -10.56
CA ARG A 763 -2.01 -0.10 -10.45
C ARG A 763 -1.43 0.36 -11.79
N VAL A 764 -1.74 1.58 -12.23
CA VAL A 764 -1.11 2.14 -13.43
C VAL A 764 0.39 2.30 -13.30
N ASP A 765 0.87 2.45 -12.07
CA ASP A 765 2.30 2.53 -11.69
C ASP A 765 3.01 1.18 -11.89
N ASP A 766 2.24 0.09 -11.99
CA ASP A 766 2.70 -1.28 -12.23
C ASP A 766 2.50 -1.71 -13.70
N VAL A 767 2.34 -0.77 -14.64
CA VAL A 767 2.41 -1.05 -16.09
C VAL A 767 3.85 -0.90 -16.58
N LEU A 768 4.33 -1.89 -17.34
CA LEU A 768 5.67 -1.88 -17.92
C LEU A 768 5.64 -1.27 -19.32
N VAL A 769 6.66 -0.48 -19.67
CA VAL A 769 6.86 0.06 -21.02
C VAL A 769 8.06 -0.63 -21.66
N ILE A 770 7.80 -1.62 -22.51
CA ILE A 770 8.84 -2.47 -23.11
C ILE A 770 8.83 -2.25 -24.62
N SER A 771 9.90 -1.68 -25.16
CA SER A 771 10.04 -1.36 -26.59
C SER A 771 8.84 -0.57 -27.14
N GLY A 772 8.34 0.40 -26.36
CA GLY A 772 7.19 1.23 -26.72
C GLY A 772 5.81 0.61 -26.49
N HIS A 773 5.72 -0.62 -25.97
CA HIS A 773 4.45 -1.29 -25.67
C HIS A 773 4.13 -1.20 -24.17
N ASN A 774 2.90 -0.81 -23.84
CA ASN A 774 2.38 -0.85 -22.47
C ASN A 774 1.90 -2.26 -22.15
N ILE A 775 2.48 -2.87 -21.10
CA ILE A 775 2.16 -4.23 -20.68
C ILE A 775 1.74 -4.21 -19.22
N GLY A 776 0.50 -4.62 -18.94
CA GLY A 776 0.01 -4.78 -17.58
C GLY A 776 0.71 -5.94 -16.88
N THR A 777 1.31 -5.71 -15.72
CA THR A 777 1.95 -6.79 -14.94
C THR A 777 0.96 -7.89 -14.56
N ALA A 778 -0.29 -7.53 -14.23
CA ALA A 778 -1.34 -8.48 -13.85
C ALA A 778 -1.72 -9.46 -14.97
N GLU A 779 -1.65 -9.04 -16.24
CA GLU A 779 -1.93 -9.89 -17.39
C GLU A 779 -0.86 -10.99 -17.52
N VAL A 780 0.41 -10.60 -17.41
CA VAL A 780 1.55 -11.52 -17.43
C VAL A 780 1.52 -12.48 -16.24
N GLU A 781 1.24 -11.97 -15.05
CA GLU A 781 1.07 -12.78 -13.84
C GLU A 781 -0.05 -13.82 -14.02
N SER A 782 -1.19 -13.41 -14.58
CA SER A 782 -2.33 -14.30 -14.86
C SER A 782 -1.98 -15.38 -15.88
N ALA A 783 -1.23 -15.03 -16.94
CA ALA A 783 -0.77 -16.00 -17.93
C ALA A 783 0.19 -17.04 -17.34
N LEU A 784 1.09 -16.61 -16.43
CA LEU A 784 2.02 -17.50 -15.72
C LEU A 784 1.29 -18.44 -14.75
N VAL A 785 0.36 -17.91 -13.94
CA VAL A 785 -0.39 -18.70 -12.93
C VAL A 785 -1.29 -19.75 -13.57
N GLN A 786 -1.73 -19.56 -14.82
CA GLN A 786 -2.49 -20.58 -15.57
C GLN A 786 -1.66 -21.81 -15.95
N HIS A 787 -0.34 -21.78 -15.79
CA HIS A 787 0.50 -22.96 -15.96
C HIS A 787 0.33 -23.90 -14.76
N HIS A 788 0.08 -25.19 -15.03
CA HIS A 788 -0.28 -26.17 -13.99
C HIS A 788 0.73 -26.27 -12.83
N ASP A 789 2.01 -26.03 -13.10
CA ASP A 789 3.11 -26.07 -12.12
C ASP A 789 3.32 -24.78 -11.31
N VAL A 790 2.68 -23.67 -11.69
CA VAL A 790 2.86 -22.37 -11.03
C VAL A 790 1.82 -22.19 -9.94
N ALA A 791 2.26 -21.85 -8.74
CA ALA A 791 1.39 -21.46 -7.64
C ALA A 791 1.10 -19.95 -7.71
N GLU A 792 2.13 -19.13 -7.87
CA GLU A 792 2.03 -17.67 -7.88
C GLU A 792 3.08 -17.03 -8.78
N ALA A 793 2.79 -15.83 -9.27
CA ALA A 793 3.74 -15.03 -10.03
C ALA A 793 3.65 -13.56 -9.63
N ALA A 794 4.78 -12.85 -9.74
CA ALA A 794 4.85 -11.41 -9.62
C ALA A 794 5.78 -10.82 -10.68
N VAL A 795 5.32 -9.79 -11.36
CA VAL A 795 6.06 -9.20 -12.49
C VAL A 795 6.45 -7.76 -12.17
N VAL A 796 7.70 -7.42 -12.46
CA VAL A 796 8.24 -6.07 -12.31
C VAL A 796 9.13 -5.71 -13.51
N GLY A 797 9.23 -4.41 -13.78
CA GLY A 797 10.17 -3.89 -14.77
C GLY A 797 11.55 -3.70 -14.17
N TYR A 798 12.58 -3.84 -15.00
CA TYR A 798 13.94 -3.41 -14.68
C TYR A 798 14.49 -2.52 -15.82
N PRO A 799 15.44 -1.62 -15.55
CA PRO A 799 16.04 -0.78 -16.59
C PRO A 799 16.77 -1.61 -17.66
N ASP A 800 16.43 -1.44 -18.93
CA ASP A 800 17.08 -2.10 -20.07
C ASP A 800 17.49 -1.06 -21.11
N VAL A 801 18.76 -1.09 -21.52
CA VAL A 801 19.34 -0.06 -22.41
C VAL A 801 18.78 -0.10 -23.83
N ILE A 802 18.17 -1.21 -24.26
CA ILE A 802 17.58 -1.36 -25.60
C ILE A 802 16.07 -1.24 -25.53
N LYS A 803 15.43 -1.91 -24.58
CA LYS A 803 13.96 -1.97 -24.47
C LYS A 803 13.35 -0.84 -23.66
N THR A 804 14.16 0.06 -23.09
CA THR A 804 13.80 1.00 -22.02
C THR A 804 13.53 0.29 -20.69
N GLN A 805 12.63 -0.69 -20.68
CA GLN A 805 12.45 -1.63 -19.57
C GLN A 805 12.49 -3.07 -20.06
N GLY A 806 13.07 -3.96 -19.27
CA GLY A 806 12.93 -5.41 -19.41
C GLY A 806 11.96 -5.98 -18.40
N MET A 807 11.42 -7.16 -18.68
CA MET A 807 10.43 -7.86 -17.86
C MET A 807 11.08 -8.89 -16.93
N TYR A 808 10.90 -8.68 -15.63
CA TYR A 808 11.37 -9.61 -14.60
C TYR A 808 10.18 -10.28 -13.91
N CYS A 809 10.11 -11.61 -14.01
CA CYS A 809 9.02 -12.41 -13.48
C CYS A 809 9.52 -13.30 -12.33
N PHE A 810 9.07 -13.03 -11.11
CA PHE A 810 9.25 -13.92 -9.98
C PHE A 810 8.14 -14.98 -10.01
N VAL A 811 8.49 -16.25 -9.91
CA VAL A 811 7.56 -17.39 -10.07
C VAL A 811 7.73 -18.35 -8.90
N THR A 812 6.66 -18.60 -8.17
CA THR A 812 6.59 -19.64 -7.13
C THR A 812 5.90 -20.86 -7.70
N LEU A 813 6.56 -22.01 -7.62
CA LEU A 813 6.04 -23.29 -8.12
C LEU A 813 5.19 -23.99 -7.05
N LYS A 814 4.32 -24.90 -7.47
CA LYS A 814 3.57 -25.77 -6.56
C LYS A 814 4.49 -26.77 -5.86
N ASP A 815 4.03 -27.27 -4.72
CA ASP A 815 4.76 -28.28 -3.94
C ASP A 815 5.10 -29.50 -4.81
N ASN A 816 6.34 -29.99 -4.69
CA ASN A 816 6.91 -31.12 -5.46
C ASN A 816 7.27 -30.84 -6.93
N VAL A 817 7.15 -29.60 -7.42
CA VAL A 817 7.69 -29.23 -8.73
C VAL A 817 9.13 -28.72 -8.58
N ALA A 818 10.05 -29.32 -9.33
CA ALA A 818 11.45 -28.89 -9.36
C ALA A 818 11.69 -27.80 -10.41
N GLU A 819 12.52 -26.81 -10.08
CA GLU A 819 13.00 -25.82 -11.05
C GLU A 819 13.83 -26.48 -12.15
N SER A 820 13.59 -26.09 -13.41
CA SER A 820 14.38 -26.54 -14.55
C SER A 820 14.41 -25.52 -15.69
N ASP A 821 15.44 -25.60 -16.53
CA ASP A 821 15.52 -24.78 -17.74
C ASP A 821 14.44 -25.13 -18.77
N ALA A 822 13.95 -26.38 -18.76
CA ALA A 822 12.83 -26.80 -19.59
C ALA A 822 11.54 -26.07 -19.16
N LEU A 823 11.22 -26.11 -17.87
CA LEU A 823 10.05 -25.41 -17.30
C LEU A 823 10.13 -23.90 -17.53
N ARG A 824 11.31 -23.30 -17.35
CA ARG A 824 11.54 -21.88 -17.66
C ARG A 824 11.17 -21.51 -19.10
N LYS A 825 11.60 -22.32 -20.08
CA LYS A 825 11.27 -22.12 -21.50
C LYS A 825 9.77 -22.31 -21.76
N GLU A 826 9.16 -23.27 -21.07
CA GLU A 826 7.72 -23.52 -21.15
C GLU A 826 6.88 -22.37 -20.60
N LEU A 827 7.28 -21.77 -19.48
CA LEU A 827 6.62 -20.59 -18.91
C LEU A 827 6.73 -19.37 -19.83
N ILE A 828 7.90 -19.13 -20.40
CA ILE A 828 8.11 -18.09 -21.41
C ILE A 828 7.20 -18.31 -22.62
N LYS A 829 7.11 -19.56 -23.09
CA LYS A 829 6.22 -19.93 -24.20
C LYS A 829 4.75 -19.73 -23.83
N THR A 830 4.35 -20.06 -22.60
CA THR A 830 2.98 -19.87 -22.10
C THR A 830 2.57 -18.41 -22.15
N VAL A 831 3.43 -17.49 -21.69
CA VAL A 831 3.17 -16.05 -21.78
C VAL A 831 3.07 -15.59 -23.23
N ARG A 832 3.98 -16.06 -24.09
CA ARG A 832 3.98 -15.74 -25.53
C ARG A 832 2.71 -16.19 -26.24
N ASP A 833 2.25 -17.41 -25.97
CA ASP A 833 1.10 -18.02 -26.62
C ASP A 833 -0.22 -17.39 -26.14
N ARG A 834 -0.29 -16.95 -24.88
CA ARG A 834 -1.51 -16.38 -24.29
C ARG A 834 -1.68 -14.88 -24.48
N ILE A 835 -0.58 -14.12 -24.43
CA ILE A 835 -0.63 -12.65 -24.52
C ILE A 835 -0.23 -12.21 -25.92
N GLY A 836 0.95 -12.64 -26.37
CA GLY A 836 1.41 -12.35 -27.72
C GLY A 836 2.92 -12.36 -27.86
N ALA A 837 3.39 -12.46 -29.11
CA ALA A 837 4.81 -12.61 -29.43
C ALA A 837 5.71 -11.43 -29.01
N HIS A 838 5.11 -10.26 -28.73
CA HIS A 838 5.80 -9.05 -28.31
C HIS A 838 5.99 -8.98 -26.78
N VAL A 839 5.32 -9.84 -26.01
CA VAL A 839 5.38 -9.90 -24.54
C VAL A 839 6.26 -11.09 -24.15
N PHE A 840 7.51 -10.81 -23.79
CA PHE A 840 8.51 -11.83 -23.49
C PHE A 840 9.12 -11.60 -22.11
N PRO A 841 8.95 -12.53 -21.15
CA PRO A 841 9.68 -12.50 -19.89
C PRO A 841 11.19 -12.60 -20.14
N ASP A 842 11.95 -11.54 -19.87
CA ASP A 842 13.41 -11.55 -20.01
C ASP A 842 14.06 -12.44 -18.96
N ILE A 843 13.54 -12.40 -17.74
CA ILE A 843 14.03 -13.17 -16.61
C ILE A 843 12.84 -13.83 -15.92
N ILE A 844 12.93 -15.15 -15.77
CA ILE A 844 12.12 -15.91 -14.81
C ILE A 844 12.99 -16.11 -13.55
N HIS A 845 12.47 -15.87 -12.38
CA HIS A 845 13.19 -16.09 -11.13
C HIS A 845 12.33 -17.00 -10.28
N PHE A 846 12.75 -18.26 -10.16
CA PHE A 846 12.07 -19.21 -9.30
C PHE A 846 12.25 -18.79 -7.85
N ALA A 847 11.14 -18.36 -7.25
CA ALA A 847 11.06 -17.82 -5.91
C ALA A 847 10.35 -18.85 -5.03
N PRO A 848 10.96 -19.29 -3.92
CA PRO A 848 10.29 -20.21 -2.99
C PRO A 848 9.04 -19.56 -2.37
N ASN A 849 9.07 -18.25 -2.15
CA ASN A 849 7.92 -17.44 -1.78
C ASN A 849 8.07 -16.01 -2.31
N LEU A 850 6.95 -15.31 -2.48
CA LEU A 850 6.90 -13.89 -2.83
C LEU A 850 6.80 -13.01 -1.57
N PRO A 851 7.39 -11.80 -1.55
CA PRO A 851 7.33 -10.92 -0.39
C PRO A 851 5.92 -10.33 -0.32
N LYS A 852 5.11 -10.83 0.61
CA LYS A 852 3.72 -10.40 0.81
C LYS A 852 3.56 -9.64 2.11
N THR A 853 2.72 -8.61 2.11
CA THR A 853 2.24 -8.02 3.36
C THR A 853 1.46 -9.05 4.16
N ARG A 854 1.18 -8.77 5.43
CA ARG A 854 0.29 -9.63 6.24
C ARG A 854 -1.17 -9.66 5.74
N SER A 855 -1.58 -8.69 4.91
CA SER A 855 -2.85 -8.70 4.17
C SER A 855 -2.80 -9.56 2.90
N GLY A 856 -1.64 -10.13 2.60
CA GLY A 856 -1.41 -11.00 1.44
C GLY A 856 -0.94 -10.29 0.17
N LYS A 857 -1.12 -8.96 0.10
CA LYS A 857 -0.66 -8.15 -1.04
C LYS A 857 0.84 -8.33 -1.31
N ILE A 858 1.20 -8.70 -2.55
CA ILE A 858 2.59 -8.77 -3.02
C ILE A 858 3.23 -7.37 -3.01
N MET A 859 4.40 -7.24 -2.37
CA MET A 859 5.16 -6.00 -2.24
C MET A 859 6.07 -5.79 -3.45
N ARG A 860 5.49 -5.46 -4.62
CA ARG A 860 6.22 -5.23 -5.88
C ARG A 860 7.32 -4.17 -5.80
N ARG A 861 7.20 -3.19 -4.89
CA ARG A 861 8.26 -2.20 -4.61
C ARG A 861 9.58 -2.88 -4.19
N ILE A 862 9.50 -3.92 -3.34
CA ILE A 862 10.68 -4.66 -2.89
C ILE A 862 11.25 -5.48 -4.04
N LEU A 863 10.38 -6.16 -4.80
CA LEU A 863 10.80 -6.89 -6.00
C LEU A 863 11.50 -5.99 -7.03
N ARG A 864 10.97 -4.78 -7.27
CA ARG A 864 11.63 -3.75 -8.10
C ARG A 864 13.02 -3.39 -7.57
N LYS A 865 13.14 -3.17 -6.26
CA LYS A 865 14.43 -2.85 -5.64
C LYS A 865 15.46 -3.97 -5.75
N ILE A 866 15.04 -5.23 -5.63
CA ILE A 866 15.91 -6.41 -5.82
C ILE A 866 16.47 -6.47 -7.26
N VAL A 867 15.71 -5.99 -8.24
CA VAL A 867 16.14 -5.99 -9.65
C VAL A 867 16.81 -4.69 -10.08
N GLU A 868 16.86 -3.68 -9.21
CA GLU A 868 17.61 -2.44 -9.40
C GLU A 868 19.07 -2.59 -8.91
N PRO A 869 20.01 -1.75 -9.36
CA PRO A 869 21.41 -1.81 -8.92
C PRO A 869 21.63 -1.50 -7.43
N ASP A 870 20.70 -0.78 -6.79
CA ASP A 870 20.79 -0.37 -5.38
C ASP A 870 20.02 -1.33 -4.46
N ILE A 871 20.66 -2.47 -4.16
CA ILE A 871 20.09 -3.55 -3.34
C ILE A 871 20.15 -3.20 -1.83
N LEU A 872 20.97 -2.23 -1.42
CA LEU A 872 21.19 -1.90 0.00
C LEU A 872 20.06 -1.06 0.61
N ASN A 873 19.24 -0.40 -0.21
CA ASN A 873 18.16 0.47 0.26
C ASN A 873 16.76 -0.07 -0.10
N LEU A 874 16.40 -1.22 0.51
CA LEU A 874 15.11 -1.89 0.31
C LEU A 874 13.92 -1.14 0.95
N GLY A 875 14.18 -0.15 1.80
CA GLY A 875 13.17 0.54 2.61
C GLY A 875 12.55 -0.37 3.68
N ASP A 876 11.38 0.02 4.20
CA ASP A 876 10.71 -0.72 5.28
C ASP A 876 10.16 -2.09 4.80
N THR A 877 10.62 -3.16 5.43
CA THR A 877 10.20 -4.56 5.23
C THR A 877 9.31 -5.09 6.35
N SER A 878 9.02 -4.29 7.39
CA SER A 878 8.26 -4.72 8.58
C SER A 878 6.80 -5.10 8.29
N THR A 879 6.27 -4.63 7.16
CA THR A 879 4.92 -4.94 6.70
C THR A 879 4.78 -6.36 6.17
N LEU A 880 5.90 -7.04 5.89
CA LEU A 880 5.92 -8.40 5.33
C LEU A 880 5.45 -9.44 6.35
N ASN A 881 4.79 -10.48 5.84
CA ASN A 881 4.45 -11.66 6.64
C ASN A 881 5.71 -12.45 7.02
N ASP A 882 6.65 -12.55 6.08
CA ASP A 882 7.96 -13.14 6.30
C ASP A 882 9.04 -12.24 5.67
N PRO A 883 9.80 -11.49 6.51
CA PRO A 883 10.89 -10.66 6.02
C PRO A 883 12.07 -11.45 5.45
N SER A 884 12.26 -12.72 5.84
CA SER A 884 13.42 -13.52 5.43
C SER A 884 13.41 -13.84 3.94
N VAL A 885 12.23 -13.90 3.32
CA VAL A 885 12.00 -14.09 1.88
C VAL A 885 12.79 -13.07 1.05
N VAL A 886 12.96 -11.84 1.53
CA VAL A 886 13.69 -10.80 0.79
C VAL A 886 15.16 -11.18 0.60
N GLN A 887 15.79 -11.74 1.63
CA GLN A 887 17.18 -12.17 1.57
C GLN A 887 17.34 -13.37 0.64
N GLU A 888 16.43 -14.34 0.73
CA GLU A 888 16.45 -15.52 -0.12
C GLU A 888 16.27 -15.17 -1.61
N LEU A 889 15.42 -14.19 -1.92
CA LEU A 889 15.27 -13.65 -3.27
C LEU A 889 16.55 -12.95 -3.76
N ILE A 890 17.28 -12.24 -2.91
CA ILE A 890 18.54 -11.61 -3.31
C ILE A 890 19.59 -12.69 -3.63
N GLU A 891 19.68 -13.72 -2.79
CA GLU A 891 20.63 -14.83 -2.96
C GLU A 891 20.35 -15.67 -4.21
N LYS A 892 19.08 -15.94 -4.51
CA LYS A 892 18.65 -16.74 -5.67
C LYS A 892 18.55 -15.94 -6.97
N SER A 893 18.83 -14.63 -6.93
CA SER A 893 18.76 -13.77 -8.11
C SER A 893 19.64 -14.31 -9.26
N PRO A 894 19.10 -14.51 -10.47
CA PRO A 894 19.88 -14.94 -11.63
C PRO A 894 21.02 -13.96 -12.01
N ARG A 895 21.01 -12.73 -11.47
CA ARG A 895 22.06 -11.73 -11.69
C ARG A 895 23.31 -11.94 -10.83
N THR A 896 23.19 -12.46 -9.61
CA THR A 896 24.35 -12.79 -8.74
C THR A 896 25.16 -13.98 -9.25
N ARG A 897 24.60 -14.79 -10.16
CA ARG A 897 25.33 -15.89 -10.84
C ARG A 897 26.14 -15.47 -12.07
N ARG A 898 26.07 -14.20 -12.50
CA ARG A 898 26.79 -13.68 -13.68
C ARG A 898 27.98 -12.77 -13.34
N SER A 899 28.21 -12.47 -12.06
CA SER A 899 29.37 -11.68 -11.59
C SER A 899 30.52 -12.57 -11.16
#